data_AF-A0AAD5U1Q7-F1
#
_entry.id   AF-A0AAD5U1Q7-F1
#
_cell.length_a   1.000
_cell.length_b   1.000
_cell.length_c   1.000
_cell.angle_alpha   90.00
_cell.angle_beta   90.00
_cell.angle_gamma   90.00
#
_symmetry.space_group_name_H-M   'P 1'
#
loop_
_entity.id
_entity.type
_entity.pdbx_description
1 polymer ?
#
loop_
_entity_poly.entity_id
_entity_poly.type
_entity_poly.pdbx_seq_one_letter_code
_entity_poly.pdbx_strand_id
1 'polypeptide(L)'
;MSSSPHVPSSQATHSDVPAIDMIKLCNDEFDVEKCQLIIIFNAIATQSEESVIRAFRTTLQGAKEEAATNLKKNVFANYQKFVIISKEIKQLESSVLTLHGLLNELKLVNANFKYLEAGGEDAESNDANATDKDEVGTKVTVDDSSVTITKQIMDAYGKHYNNIEDLVRARGLQMAQLYENVEGLTKFIPDGRGKYIARDGSNNTKIYELNPTTLKQKPQALSFFLLNDTLILVSKKKMLMSGGKNKLVADKCFLLSEIATIDVKDSESTNSFKIMKHPETYFYRFETPEEKRSFLLLLKKVSDEFMSSRKKTTCNVEEEKKSLTVKTSTVKMPFSGDNSVQNTQTEKTKKKEDSLSPQQIKFLEELPDDLEVLIAHRDFELGVILSEKAIKTFELIQIENQKHLLLRITVEEKISRLSGLIGNELARPFSTKKSVQANICLLLRLGFGEQARDIFLGTRSITIRQRIRQLKFDGNIANYICDLSEVVFRVIKNTSDWYGGSFQETFMASGFMKWVRLEIESYGSIFRKQVFESKQNFRVISKCIEFTMHHCKQLKEVGLDLSFVLDKLFFFDIGKAIDAQASLLNEVILRSFLREEFVLCAPKGEFEIIWKKDFGIMKQNPLLIFSFINFAEGTDMKFTRSVYELYKLLIDFGDDMSLVISVPLYGRVVSALKAFFATYINRMLELFENMEWKNKQYYAMMVNGNFIVDLLIPKISLQLSKIRFDRPIPELEEQRLKLKTVVLAMHGSFIRLSTVKLITKDYNFPNLDYSSSASILDVAKPSEYILNLIKELNNISVEMDPSLNKRAILQHIVERLFEIMTERML
;
A
#
# COMPACT_ATOMS: atom_id res chain seq x y z
N MET A 1 58.32 -46.76 -43.57
CA MET A 1 58.32 -47.25 -44.96
C MET A 1 56.87 -47.44 -45.39
N SER A 2 56.54 -46.98 -46.60
CA SER A 2 55.36 -47.30 -47.47
C SER A 2 53.95 -47.10 -46.89
N SER A 3 52.96 -46.49 -47.55
CA SER A 3 52.78 -46.11 -48.95
C SER A 3 51.36 -45.53 -49.18
N SER A 4 51.29 -44.48 -50.00
CA SER A 4 50.26 -44.19 -51.04
C SER A 4 48.85 -43.65 -50.71
N PRO A 5 48.23 -42.92 -51.66
CA PRO A 5 47.31 -41.80 -51.43
C PRO A 5 45.83 -42.09 -51.78
N HIS A 6 44.90 -41.35 -51.17
CA HIS A 6 43.46 -41.43 -51.46
C HIS A 6 43.01 -40.26 -52.36
N VAL A 7 42.39 -40.61 -53.49
CA VAL A 7 41.71 -39.75 -54.47
C VAL A 7 40.39 -39.21 -53.89
N PRO A 8 39.91 -38.00 -54.26
CA PRO A 8 38.80 -37.31 -53.59
C PRO A 8 37.42 -37.73 -54.12
N SER A 9 36.45 -37.84 -53.21
CA SER A 9 35.04 -38.11 -53.48
C SER A 9 34.26 -36.85 -53.89
N SER A 10 33.37 -37.07 -54.86
CA SER A 10 32.41 -36.17 -55.51
C SER A 10 31.66 -35.18 -54.63
N GLN A 11 31.52 -33.95 -55.13
CA GLN A 11 30.62 -32.90 -54.65
C GLN A 11 29.15 -33.29 -54.87
N ALA A 12 28.34 -33.26 -53.81
CA ALA A 12 26.89 -33.37 -53.89
C ALA A 12 26.28 -32.01 -54.28
N THR A 13 25.39 -32.03 -55.26
CA THR A 13 24.65 -30.90 -55.82
C THR A 13 23.56 -30.39 -54.86
N HIS A 14 23.29 -29.08 -54.92
CA HIS A 14 22.37 -28.30 -54.06
C HIS A 14 20.86 -28.67 -54.09
N SER A 15 20.46 -29.84 -54.57
CA SER A 15 19.03 -30.18 -54.82
C SER A 15 18.30 -30.93 -53.69
N ASP A 16 18.98 -31.43 -52.66
CA ASP A 16 18.39 -32.43 -51.75
C ASP A 16 18.12 -31.91 -50.32
N VAL A 17 18.00 -30.59 -50.13
CA VAL A 17 17.64 -30.00 -48.82
C VAL A 17 16.13 -29.73 -48.76
N PRO A 18 15.38 -30.32 -47.79
CA PRO A 18 13.96 -30.05 -47.62
C PRO A 18 13.71 -28.57 -47.34
N ALA A 19 12.88 -27.92 -48.16
CA ALA A 19 12.50 -26.52 -47.97
C ALA A 19 11.67 -26.36 -46.68
N ILE A 20 12.01 -25.35 -45.87
CA ILE A 20 11.28 -25.01 -44.64
C ILE A 20 9.98 -24.31 -45.02
N ASP A 21 8.84 -24.91 -44.68
CA ASP A 21 7.52 -24.34 -44.94
C ASP A 21 7.13 -23.33 -43.85
N MET A 22 7.49 -22.05 -44.10
CA MET A 22 7.29 -20.93 -43.18
C MET A 22 5.81 -20.68 -42.84
N ILE A 23 4.88 -21.10 -43.70
CA ILE A 23 3.43 -20.93 -43.49
C ILE A 23 2.94 -21.84 -42.35
N LYS A 24 3.51 -23.05 -42.26
CA LYS A 24 3.14 -24.04 -41.23
C LYS A 24 3.69 -23.68 -39.85
N LEU A 25 4.83 -22.98 -39.79
CA LEU A 25 5.47 -22.50 -38.56
C LEU A 25 4.80 -21.24 -37.97
N CYS A 26 4.07 -20.48 -38.78
CA CYS A 26 3.39 -19.25 -38.37
C CYS A 26 1.93 -19.45 -37.92
N ASN A 27 1.44 -20.69 -37.85
CA ASN A 27 0.10 -20.98 -37.34
C ASN A 27 0.03 -20.89 -35.80
N ASP A 28 -1.02 -20.25 -35.28
CA ASP A 28 -1.21 -20.06 -33.83
C ASP A 28 -1.46 -21.38 -33.06
N GLU A 29 -1.90 -22.44 -33.74
CA GLU A 29 -2.08 -23.80 -33.21
C GLU A 29 -0.90 -24.74 -33.56
N PHE A 30 0.34 -24.23 -33.48
CA PHE A 30 1.53 -25.01 -33.81
C PHE A 30 1.87 -26.05 -32.73
N ASP A 31 1.66 -27.32 -33.04
CA ASP A 31 1.99 -28.46 -32.20
C ASP A 31 3.45 -28.92 -32.42
N VAL A 32 4.29 -28.69 -31.40
CA VAL A 32 5.74 -28.97 -31.41
C VAL A 32 6.02 -30.47 -31.55
N GLU A 33 5.16 -31.32 -30.98
CA GLU A 33 5.37 -32.78 -30.98
C GLU A 33 5.08 -33.38 -32.36
N LYS A 34 4.04 -32.89 -33.05
CA LYS A 34 3.74 -33.28 -34.45
C LYS A 34 4.86 -32.90 -35.41
N CYS A 35 5.49 -31.74 -35.24
CA CYS A 35 6.59 -31.33 -36.12
C CYS A 35 7.88 -32.10 -35.85
N GLN A 36 8.20 -32.45 -34.59
CA GLN A 36 9.28 -33.38 -34.29
C GLN A 36 9.05 -34.74 -34.96
N LEU A 37 7.83 -35.24 -34.92
CA LEU A 37 7.45 -36.50 -35.56
C LEU A 37 7.60 -36.44 -37.08
N ILE A 38 7.21 -35.33 -37.73
CA ILE A 38 7.39 -35.12 -39.18
C ILE A 38 8.88 -35.01 -39.56
N ILE A 39 9.70 -34.34 -38.74
CA ILE A 39 11.15 -34.22 -38.98
C ILE A 39 11.83 -35.58 -38.83
N ILE A 40 11.45 -36.37 -37.82
CA ILE A 40 11.95 -37.73 -37.62
C ILE A 40 11.47 -38.66 -38.75
N PHE A 41 10.22 -38.53 -39.20
CA PHE A 41 9.66 -39.34 -40.28
C PHE A 41 10.33 -39.06 -41.63
N ASN A 42 10.59 -37.78 -41.95
CA ASN A 42 11.33 -37.42 -43.16
C ASN A 42 12.82 -37.82 -43.08
N ALA A 43 13.43 -37.76 -41.89
CA ALA A 43 14.80 -38.23 -41.68
C ALA A 43 14.94 -39.77 -41.77
N ILE A 44 13.87 -40.51 -41.48
CA ILE A 44 13.83 -41.98 -41.64
C ILE A 44 13.52 -42.38 -43.10
N ALA A 45 12.73 -41.58 -43.83
CA ALA A 45 12.30 -41.91 -45.20
C ALA A 45 13.41 -41.80 -46.25
N THR A 46 14.40 -40.94 -46.04
CA THR A 46 15.60 -40.84 -46.88
C THR A 46 16.81 -41.32 -46.07
N GLN A 47 17.33 -42.51 -46.37
CA GLN A 47 18.61 -43.01 -45.81
C GLN A 47 19.79 -42.15 -46.29
N SER A 48 19.93 -40.91 -45.79
CA SER A 48 21.01 -40.02 -46.16
C SER A 48 21.59 -39.26 -44.95
N GLU A 49 22.91 -39.43 -44.85
CA GLU A 49 23.96 -38.75 -44.09
C GLU A 49 23.60 -37.61 -43.12
N GLU A 50 24.31 -37.62 -41.98
CA GLU A 50 24.36 -36.55 -40.96
C GLU A 50 24.55 -35.13 -41.55
N SER A 51 25.09 -35.02 -42.76
CA SER A 51 25.26 -33.79 -43.53
C SER A 51 23.94 -33.06 -43.81
N VAL A 52 22.85 -33.76 -44.13
CA VAL A 52 21.55 -33.16 -44.46
C VAL A 52 20.87 -32.58 -43.21
N ILE A 53 20.96 -33.28 -42.08
CA ILE A 53 20.42 -32.81 -40.79
C ILE A 53 21.18 -31.56 -40.31
N ARG A 54 22.51 -31.52 -40.46
CA ARG A 54 23.30 -30.33 -40.14
C ARG A 54 22.96 -29.15 -41.07
N ALA A 55 22.76 -29.39 -42.36
CA ALA A 55 22.34 -28.37 -43.30
C ALA A 55 20.96 -27.80 -42.92
N PHE A 56 19.98 -28.66 -42.63
CA PHE A 56 18.64 -28.24 -42.18
C PHE A 56 18.67 -27.45 -40.87
N ARG A 57 19.47 -27.88 -39.89
CA ARG A 57 19.70 -27.14 -38.63
C ARG A 57 20.26 -25.75 -38.88
N THR A 58 21.20 -25.63 -39.83
CA THR A 58 21.82 -24.35 -40.17
C THR A 58 20.82 -23.41 -40.83
N THR A 59 19.97 -23.90 -41.73
CA THR A 59 18.89 -23.13 -42.35
C THR A 59 17.83 -22.69 -41.33
N LEU A 60 17.47 -23.56 -40.38
CA LEU A 60 16.49 -23.26 -39.33
C LEU A 60 17.04 -22.24 -38.32
N GLN A 61 18.34 -22.33 -38.01
CA GLN A 61 19.03 -21.34 -37.21
C GLN A 61 19.06 -19.97 -37.92
N GLY A 62 19.31 -19.95 -39.24
CA GLY A 62 19.24 -18.73 -40.05
C GLY A 62 17.84 -18.10 -40.05
N ALA A 63 16.79 -18.89 -40.26
CA ALA A 63 15.41 -18.41 -40.24
C ALA A 63 15.01 -17.85 -38.85
N LYS A 64 15.49 -18.48 -37.76
CA LYS A 64 15.29 -17.98 -36.39
C LYS A 64 15.97 -16.62 -36.19
N GLU A 65 17.21 -16.48 -36.64
CA GLU A 65 17.94 -15.22 -36.53
C GLU A 65 17.27 -14.11 -37.35
N GLU A 66 16.81 -14.42 -38.56
CA GLU A 66 16.06 -13.49 -39.40
C GLU A 66 14.73 -13.07 -38.75
N ALA A 67 13.95 -14.02 -38.24
CA ALA A 67 12.70 -13.73 -37.50
C ALA A 67 12.97 -12.85 -36.27
N ALA A 68 14.04 -13.11 -35.52
CA ALA A 68 14.43 -12.30 -34.37
C ALA A 68 14.82 -10.86 -34.79
N THR A 69 15.50 -10.69 -35.92
CA THR A 69 15.82 -9.35 -36.45
C THR A 69 14.59 -8.62 -36.95
N ASN A 70 13.66 -9.30 -37.62
CA ASN A 70 12.40 -8.72 -38.09
C ASN A 70 11.49 -8.33 -36.93
N LEU A 71 11.41 -9.16 -35.89
CA LEU A 71 10.67 -8.81 -34.67
C LEU A 71 11.29 -7.59 -33.98
N LYS A 72 12.62 -7.53 -33.86
CA LYS A 72 13.30 -6.34 -33.34
C LYS A 72 12.96 -5.10 -34.17
N LYS A 73 13.08 -5.15 -35.50
CA LYS A 73 12.73 -4.03 -36.39
C LYS A 73 11.27 -3.60 -36.25
N ASN A 74 10.34 -4.55 -36.17
CA ASN A 74 8.91 -4.27 -36.04
C ASN A 74 8.56 -3.68 -34.67
N VAL A 75 9.19 -4.18 -33.60
CA VAL A 75 9.08 -3.61 -32.26
C VAL A 75 9.64 -2.19 -32.24
N PHE A 76 10.84 -1.94 -32.79
CA PHE A 76 11.42 -0.60 -32.84
C PHE A 76 10.59 0.38 -33.68
N ALA A 77 10.06 -0.05 -34.82
CA ALA A 77 9.21 0.78 -35.69
C ALA A 77 7.89 1.17 -34.99
N ASN A 78 7.31 0.26 -34.20
CA ASN A 78 6.05 0.51 -33.49
C ASN A 78 6.26 1.07 -32.08
N TYR A 79 7.47 1.01 -31.53
CA TYR A 79 7.77 1.45 -30.16
C TYR A 79 7.40 2.92 -29.93
N GLN A 80 7.72 3.79 -30.88
CA GLN A 80 7.37 5.21 -30.79
C GLN A 80 5.85 5.41 -30.72
N LYS A 81 5.08 4.65 -31.50
CA LYS A 81 3.61 4.68 -31.46
C LYS A 81 3.07 4.14 -30.13
N PHE A 82 3.61 3.03 -29.64
CA PHE A 82 3.23 2.48 -28.33
C PHE A 82 3.52 3.44 -27.18
N VAL A 83 4.66 4.13 -27.21
CA VAL A 83 5.02 5.12 -26.18
C VAL A 83 4.07 6.32 -26.21
N ILE A 84 3.73 6.82 -27.40
CA ILE A 84 2.76 7.92 -27.55
C ILE A 84 1.39 7.50 -27.04
N ILE A 85 0.87 6.35 -27.49
CA ILE A 85 -0.43 5.81 -27.05
C ILE A 85 -0.43 5.57 -25.53
N SER A 86 0.65 5.01 -24.98
CA SER A 86 0.76 4.79 -23.52
C SER A 86 0.79 6.10 -22.73
N LYS A 87 1.38 7.16 -23.30
CA LYS A 87 1.40 8.49 -22.69
C LYS A 87 0.02 9.15 -22.76
N GLU A 88 -0.69 8.99 -23.88
CA GLU A 88 -2.07 9.46 -24.05
C GLU A 88 -3.03 8.72 -23.12
N ILE A 89 -2.90 7.40 -22.96
CA ILE A 89 -3.70 6.61 -22.01
C ILE A 89 -3.46 7.07 -20.57
N LYS A 90 -2.20 7.29 -20.17
CA LYS A 90 -1.88 7.83 -18.84
C LYS A 90 -2.44 9.23 -18.62
N GLN A 91 -2.40 10.07 -19.66
CA GLN A 91 -2.97 11.41 -19.59
C GLN A 91 -4.50 11.36 -19.47
N LEU A 92 -5.14 10.45 -20.21
CA LEU A 92 -6.57 10.20 -20.12
C LEU A 92 -6.97 9.66 -18.73
N GLU A 93 -6.22 8.71 -18.18
CA GLU A 93 -6.42 8.18 -16.83
C GLU A 93 -6.33 9.29 -15.77
N SER A 94 -5.32 10.16 -15.89
CA SER A 94 -5.21 11.35 -15.04
C SER A 94 -6.41 12.27 -15.19
N SER A 95 -6.88 12.53 -16.41
CA SER A 95 -8.07 13.35 -16.66
C SER A 95 -9.35 12.74 -16.06
N VAL A 96 -9.52 11.41 -16.17
CA VAL A 96 -10.66 10.69 -15.58
C VAL A 96 -10.61 10.77 -14.05
N LEU A 97 -9.43 10.63 -13.44
CA LEU A 97 -9.25 10.82 -11.99
C LEU A 97 -9.58 12.25 -11.55
N THR A 98 -9.15 13.26 -12.30
CA THR A 98 -9.50 14.66 -11.99
C THR A 98 -11.00 14.92 -12.12
N LEU A 99 -11.65 14.37 -13.15
CA LEU A 99 -13.10 14.49 -13.34
C LEU A 99 -13.86 13.80 -12.21
N HIS A 100 -13.43 12.60 -11.81
CA HIS A 100 -14.00 11.90 -10.66
C HIS A 100 -13.82 12.69 -9.35
N GLY A 101 -12.67 13.34 -9.18
CA GLY A 101 -12.42 14.29 -8.08
C GLY A 101 -13.40 15.45 -8.07
N LEU A 102 -13.54 16.15 -9.19
CA LEU A 102 -14.49 17.26 -9.35
C LEU A 102 -15.94 16.82 -9.15
N LEU A 103 -16.32 15.62 -9.61
CA LEU A 103 -17.68 15.09 -9.44
C LEU A 103 -17.97 14.74 -7.97
N ASN A 104 -16.96 14.26 -7.23
CA ASN A 104 -17.04 14.05 -5.80
C ASN A 104 -17.12 15.37 -5.02
N GLU A 105 -16.36 16.39 -5.42
CA GLU A 105 -16.47 17.73 -4.85
C GLU A 105 -17.86 18.32 -5.10
N LEU A 106 -18.40 18.19 -6.30
CA LEU A 106 -19.74 18.67 -6.64
C LEU A 106 -20.82 17.90 -5.87
N LYS A 107 -20.65 16.60 -5.67
CA LYS A 107 -21.52 15.79 -4.80
C LYS A 107 -21.46 16.25 -3.34
N LEU A 108 -20.29 16.63 -2.86
CA LEU A 108 -20.08 17.12 -1.49
C LEU A 108 -20.64 18.53 -1.29
N VAL A 109 -20.49 19.40 -2.29
CA VAL A 109 -21.12 20.73 -2.34
C VAL A 109 -22.64 20.62 -2.38
N ASN A 110 -23.20 19.72 -3.20
CA ASN A 110 -24.64 19.47 -3.24
C ASN A 110 -25.17 18.86 -1.93
N ALA A 111 -24.40 17.97 -1.28
CA ALA A 111 -24.77 17.46 0.03
C ALA A 111 -24.81 18.60 1.06
N ASN A 112 -23.77 19.43 1.12
CA ASN A 112 -23.70 20.59 2.01
C ASN A 112 -24.82 21.61 1.76
N PHE A 113 -25.18 21.86 0.50
CA PHE A 113 -26.30 22.72 0.14
C PHE A 113 -27.64 22.16 0.65
N LYS A 114 -27.82 20.83 0.56
CA LYS A 114 -29.03 20.14 1.05
C LYS A 114 -29.15 20.14 2.58
N TYR A 115 -28.03 20.17 3.31
CA TYR A 115 -28.04 20.34 4.77
C TYR A 115 -28.37 21.76 5.22
N LEU A 116 -28.07 22.78 4.40
CA LEU A 116 -28.41 24.18 4.69
C LEU A 116 -29.90 24.49 4.48
N GLU A 117 -30.58 23.79 3.57
CA GLU A 117 -32.04 23.93 3.40
C GLU A 117 -32.85 23.21 4.50
N ALA A 118 -32.29 22.15 5.11
CA ALA A 118 -33.01 21.34 6.11
C ALA A 118 -32.83 21.81 7.56
N GLY A 119 -31.96 22.79 7.82
CA GLY A 119 -31.61 23.27 9.18
C GLY A 119 -32.36 24.51 9.65
N GLY A 120 -33.52 24.80 9.06
CA GLY A 120 -34.26 26.04 9.26
C GLY A 120 -35.65 25.84 9.85
N GLU A 121 -35.85 24.91 10.79
CA GLU A 121 -37.03 24.87 11.67
C GLU A 121 -36.71 23.90 12.83
N ASP A 122 -37.07 24.31 14.05
CA ASP A 122 -37.07 23.52 15.29
C ASP A 122 -35.75 23.42 16.11
N ALA A 123 -35.40 24.51 16.80
CA ALA A 123 -34.55 24.43 18.00
C ALA A 123 -34.78 25.61 18.97
N GLU A 124 -35.99 25.74 19.50
CA GLU A 124 -36.23 26.42 20.78
C GLU A 124 -37.16 25.56 21.64
N SER A 125 -36.62 24.84 22.61
CA SER A 125 -37.13 24.79 23.99
C SER A 125 -36.42 23.74 24.85
N ASN A 126 -36.16 24.16 26.08
CA ASN A 126 -36.00 23.39 27.32
C ASN A 126 -34.64 22.79 27.66
N ASP A 127 -33.87 23.66 28.30
CA ASP A 127 -32.99 23.35 29.43
C ASP A 127 -33.81 22.98 30.68
N ALA A 128 -33.34 22.01 31.47
CA ALA A 128 -33.37 21.93 32.95
C ALA A 128 -33.48 20.50 33.53
N ASN A 129 -32.44 20.14 34.30
CA ASN A 129 -32.41 19.38 35.56
C ASN A 129 -32.87 17.91 35.65
N ALA A 130 -31.98 17.03 36.12
CA ALA A 130 -32.08 16.42 37.47
C ALA A 130 -30.89 15.52 37.82
N THR A 131 -30.45 15.65 39.07
CA THR A 131 -29.54 14.77 39.83
C THR A 131 -30.28 13.60 40.49
N ASP A 132 -29.51 12.55 40.78
CA ASP A 132 -29.62 11.54 41.87
C ASP A 132 -30.19 10.11 41.59
N LYS A 133 -29.33 9.16 41.97
CA LYS A 133 -29.39 7.74 42.40
C LYS A 133 -30.72 6.94 42.35
N ASP A 134 -30.66 5.70 41.84
CA ASP A 134 -30.64 4.45 42.64
C ASP A 134 -30.66 3.17 41.76
N GLU A 135 -30.33 2.05 42.41
CA GLU A 135 -29.96 0.72 41.91
C GLU A 135 -31.01 -0.09 41.11
N VAL A 136 -30.54 -1.01 40.26
CA VAL A 136 -30.79 -2.49 40.26
C VAL A 136 -30.44 -3.06 38.88
N GLY A 137 -29.62 -4.12 38.87
CA GLY A 137 -28.98 -4.64 37.67
C GLY A 137 -29.86 -5.44 36.71
N THR A 138 -29.46 -5.45 35.44
CA THR A 138 -29.61 -6.59 34.50
C THR A 138 -28.57 -6.45 33.38
N LYS A 139 -27.87 -7.56 33.11
CA LYS A 139 -26.79 -7.71 32.11
C LYS A 139 -27.25 -7.33 30.70
N VAL A 140 -26.54 -6.41 30.03
CA VAL A 140 -26.51 -6.29 28.55
C VAL A 140 -25.10 -5.90 28.10
N THR A 141 -24.72 -6.47 26.96
CA THR A 141 -23.46 -6.43 26.22
C THR A 141 -22.92 -5.03 25.90
N VAL A 142 -21.60 -4.87 25.98
CA VAL A 142 -20.88 -3.64 25.63
C VAL A 142 -20.77 -3.54 24.11
N ASP A 143 -21.60 -2.67 23.52
CA ASP A 143 -21.53 -2.28 22.10
C ASP A 143 -20.74 -0.97 21.90
N ASP A 144 -19.99 -0.99 20.80
CA ASP A 144 -18.91 -0.14 20.28
C ASP A 144 -19.30 1.31 19.89
N SER A 145 -20.26 1.92 20.59
CA SER A 145 -20.94 3.16 20.14
C SER A 145 -20.49 4.45 20.84
N SER A 146 -19.79 4.38 21.98
CA SER A 146 -19.36 5.57 22.74
C SER A 146 -18.05 6.23 22.24
N VAL A 147 -17.25 5.50 21.45
CA VAL A 147 -16.00 6.01 20.85
C VAL A 147 -16.27 6.81 19.56
N THR A 148 -17.44 6.64 18.96
CA THR A 148 -17.82 7.31 17.69
C THR A 148 -18.30 8.74 17.93
N ILE A 149 -18.99 9.00 19.05
CA ILE A 149 -19.54 10.31 19.38
C ILE A 149 -18.42 11.30 19.74
N THR A 150 -17.39 10.85 20.47
CA THR A 150 -16.22 11.68 20.83
C THR A 150 -15.35 12.02 19.63
N LYS A 151 -15.21 11.12 18.64
CA LYS A 151 -14.53 11.42 17.37
C LYS A 151 -15.31 12.39 16.48
N GLN A 152 -16.64 12.27 16.42
CA GLN A 152 -17.48 13.18 15.62
C GLN A 152 -17.50 14.61 16.17
N ILE A 153 -17.47 14.77 17.49
CA ILE A 153 -17.37 16.09 18.13
C ILE A 153 -15.99 16.71 17.88
N MET A 154 -14.91 15.93 17.98
CA MET A 154 -13.54 16.42 17.75
C MET A 154 -13.28 16.75 16.26
N ASP A 155 -13.87 16.00 15.33
CA ASP A 155 -13.84 16.28 13.89
C ASP A 155 -14.69 17.52 13.51
N ALA A 156 -15.78 17.81 14.26
CA ALA A 156 -16.57 19.01 14.06
C ALA A 156 -15.81 20.28 14.50
N TYR A 157 -15.07 20.22 15.61
CA TYR A 157 -14.19 21.32 16.03
C TYR A 157 -13.00 21.51 15.09
N GLY A 158 -12.38 20.43 14.60
CA GLY A 158 -11.28 20.49 13.62
C GLY A 158 -11.68 21.05 12.26
N LYS A 159 -12.90 20.78 11.79
CA LYS A 159 -13.44 21.36 10.54
C LYS A 159 -13.71 22.86 10.64
N HIS A 160 -14.04 23.36 11.84
CA HIS A 160 -14.34 24.77 12.04
C HIS A 160 -13.11 25.69 11.93
N TYR A 161 -11.91 25.18 12.28
CA TYR A 161 -10.65 25.91 12.12
C TYR A 161 -10.15 25.91 10.67
N ASN A 162 -10.26 24.77 9.97
CA ASN A 162 -9.90 24.67 8.55
C ASN A 162 -10.80 25.54 7.67
N ASN A 163 -12.10 25.67 8.01
CA ASN A 163 -13.03 26.54 7.30
C ASN A 163 -12.65 28.03 7.37
N ILE A 164 -12.02 28.49 8.46
CA ILE A 164 -11.61 29.89 8.61
C ILE A 164 -10.36 30.17 7.79
N GLU A 165 -9.37 29.26 7.82
CA GLU A 165 -8.16 29.40 7.02
C GLU A 165 -8.43 29.28 5.51
N ASP A 166 -9.29 28.34 5.11
CA ASP A 166 -9.71 28.18 3.72
C ASP A 166 -10.52 29.38 3.22
N LEU A 167 -11.36 29.97 4.07
CA LEU A 167 -12.10 31.20 3.78
C LEU A 167 -11.19 32.42 3.70
N VAL A 168 -10.16 32.52 4.54
CA VAL A 168 -9.13 33.57 4.45
C VAL A 168 -8.31 33.41 3.17
N ARG A 169 -7.98 32.18 2.77
CA ARG A 169 -7.27 31.87 1.52
C ARG A 169 -8.13 32.20 0.30
N ALA A 170 -9.41 31.82 0.29
CA ALA A 170 -10.36 32.13 -0.77
C ALA A 170 -10.57 33.65 -0.94
N ARG A 171 -10.70 34.39 0.18
CA ARG A 171 -10.79 35.86 0.17
C ARG A 171 -9.49 36.50 -0.35
N GLY A 172 -8.33 35.94 -0.01
CA GLY A 172 -7.03 36.38 -0.54
C GLY A 172 -6.91 36.22 -2.06
N LEU A 173 -7.41 35.10 -2.62
CA LEU A 173 -7.44 34.86 -4.06
C LEU A 173 -8.39 35.84 -4.79
N GLN A 174 -9.55 36.13 -4.22
CA GLN A 174 -10.49 37.12 -4.78
C GLN A 174 -9.88 38.54 -4.79
N MET A 175 -9.16 38.92 -3.73
CA MET A 175 -8.41 40.19 -3.69
C MET A 175 -7.33 40.24 -4.77
N ALA A 176 -6.55 39.16 -4.94
CA ALA A 176 -5.52 39.09 -5.98
C ALA A 176 -6.10 39.26 -7.40
N GLN A 177 -7.25 38.63 -7.68
CA GLN A 177 -7.96 38.80 -8.95
C GLN A 177 -8.45 40.24 -9.16
N LEU A 178 -8.86 40.94 -8.10
CA LEU A 178 -9.27 42.34 -8.20
C LEU A 178 -8.09 43.27 -8.54
N TYR A 179 -6.92 43.04 -7.94
CA TYR A 179 -5.69 43.79 -8.26
C TYR A 179 -5.23 43.60 -9.71
N GLU A 180 -5.43 42.41 -10.28
CA GLU A 180 -5.10 42.14 -11.69
C GLU A 180 -6.10 42.79 -12.66
N ASN A 181 -7.39 42.78 -12.31
CA ASN A 181 -8.46 43.26 -13.19
C ASN A 181 -8.66 44.78 -13.17
N VAL A 182 -8.32 45.45 -12.06
CA VAL A 182 -8.55 46.89 -11.88
C VAL A 182 -7.22 47.63 -11.75
N GLU A 183 -6.89 48.40 -12.78
CA GLU A 183 -5.66 49.19 -12.80
C GLU A 183 -5.76 50.41 -11.85
N GLY A 184 -4.70 50.66 -11.08
CA GLY A 184 -4.62 51.77 -10.14
C GLY A 184 -5.11 51.47 -8.72
N LEU A 185 -5.57 50.24 -8.45
CA LEU A 185 -6.06 49.83 -7.13
C LEU A 185 -4.98 49.91 -6.03
N THR A 186 -3.72 49.65 -6.39
CA THR A 186 -2.54 49.70 -5.49
C THR A 186 -2.26 51.09 -4.91
N LYS A 187 -2.76 52.16 -5.54
CA LYS A 187 -2.62 53.53 -5.01
C LYS A 187 -3.63 53.85 -3.91
N PHE A 188 -4.78 53.18 -3.91
CA PHE A 188 -5.89 53.45 -3.00
C PHE A 188 -5.96 52.45 -1.84
N ILE A 189 -5.41 51.24 -2.03
CA ILE A 189 -5.37 50.20 -1.00
C ILE A 189 -3.93 49.68 -0.88
N PRO A 190 -3.22 50.00 0.22
CA PRO A 190 -2.02 49.27 0.63
C PRO A 190 -2.41 47.85 1.09
N ASP A 191 -1.56 46.86 0.82
CA ASP A 191 -1.80 45.45 1.17
C ASP A 191 -1.92 45.22 2.69
N GLY A 192 -3.13 45.43 3.20
CA GLY A 192 -3.53 45.14 4.57
C GLY A 192 -4.20 43.78 4.68
N ARG A 193 -3.78 42.97 5.65
CA ARG A 193 -4.41 41.67 5.95
C ARG A 193 -5.85 41.89 6.47
N GLY A 194 -6.82 41.15 5.92
CA GLY A 194 -8.22 41.13 6.39
C GLY A 194 -9.26 41.78 5.50
N LYS A 195 -8.90 42.28 4.31
CA LYS A 195 -9.87 42.83 3.34
C LYS A 195 -10.53 41.75 2.50
N TYR A 196 -11.82 41.91 2.22
CA TYR A 196 -12.57 41.03 1.32
C TYR A 196 -13.63 41.80 0.55
N ILE A 197 -13.98 41.30 -0.65
CA ILE A 197 -15.07 41.86 -1.45
C ILE A 197 -16.40 41.40 -0.86
N ALA A 198 -17.28 42.36 -0.58
CA ALA A 198 -18.69 42.11 -0.26
C ALA A 198 -19.58 42.16 -1.52
N ARG A 199 -19.20 42.93 -2.54
CA ARG A 199 -19.87 42.96 -3.85
C ARG A 199 -18.89 43.19 -4.99
N ASP A 200 -18.91 42.29 -5.96
CA ASP A 200 -18.22 42.47 -7.24
C ASP A 200 -18.97 43.45 -8.15
N GLY A 201 -18.24 44.47 -8.61
CA GLY A 201 -18.73 45.45 -9.59
C GLY A 201 -18.64 44.97 -11.05
N SER A 202 -18.26 43.71 -11.29
CA SER A 202 -18.12 43.13 -12.64
C SER A 202 -19.46 42.81 -13.30
N ASN A 203 -20.51 42.62 -12.49
CA ASN A 203 -21.88 42.47 -12.96
C ASN A 203 -22.27 43.68 -13.82
N ASN A 204 -23.07 43.47 -14.87
CA ASN A 204 -23.35 44.45 -15.94
C ASN A 204 -24.21 45.66 -15.49
N THR A 205 -24.12 46.05 -14.22
CA THR A 205 -24.77 47.21 -13.64
C THR A 205 -24.06 48.47 -14.14
N LYS A 206 -24.77 49.28 -14.93
CA LYS A 206 -24.27 50.55 -15.45
C LYS A 206 -24.71 51.68 -14.52
N ILE A 207 -23.72 52.38 -13.98
CA ILE A 207 -23.92 53.49 -13.06
C ILE A 207 -23.33 54.75 -13.69
N TYR A 208 -24.00 55.89 -13.52
CA TYR A 208 -23.54 57.16 -14.08
C TYR A 208 -23.38 58.20 -12.96
N GLU A 209 -22.28 58.95 -12.98
CA GLU A 209 -22.09 60.11 -12.12
C GLU A 209 -22.89 61.30 -12.68
N LEU A 210 -23.66 61.95 -11.81
CA LEU A 210 -24.40 63.17 -12.10
C LEU A 210 -23.59 64.37 -11.62
N ASN A 211 -23.51 65.42 -12.44
CA ASN A 211 -22.90 66.67 -12.00
C ASN A 211 -23.75 67.34 -10.89
N PRO A 212 -23.14 67.79 -9.78
CA PRO A 212 -23.87 68.30 -8.61
C PRO A 212 -24.63 69.60 -8.86
N THR A 213 -24.25 70.40 -9.87
CA THR A 213 -24.88 71.69 -10.21
C THR A 213 -25.82 71.63 -11.40
N THR A 214 -25.62 70.70 -12.34
CA THR A 214 -26.42 70.63 -13.58
C THR A 214 -27.30 69.39 -13.70
N LEU A 215 -27.18 68.42 -12.77
CA LEU A 215 -27.90 67.13 -12.75
C LEU A 215 -27.86 66.35 -14.09
N LYS A 216 -26.90 66.68 -14.97
CA LYS A 216 -26.68 65.98 -16.24
C LYS A 216 -25.76 64.79 -16.00
N GLN A 217 -26.09 63.67 -16.64
CA GLN A 217 -25.32 62.43 -16.58
C GLN A 217 -23.99 62.59 -17.33
N LYS A 218 -22.89 62.18 -16.71
CA LYS A 218 -21.62 62.02 -17.41
C LYS A 218 -21.68 60.77 -18.31
N PRO A 219 -21.09 60.79 -19.51
CA PRO A 219 -21.16 59.68 -20.48
C PRO A 219 -20.33 58.44 -20.07
N GLN A 220 -19.58 58.51 -18.97
CA GLN A 220 -18.73 57.43 -18.51
C GLN A 220 -19.52 56.44 -17.65
N ALA A 221 -19.56 55.18 -18.06
CA ALA A 221 -20.15 54.10 -17.27
C ALA A 221 -19.21 53.71 -16.12
N LEU A 222 -19.77 53.66 -14.92
CA LEU A 222 -19.10 53.37 -13.66
C LEU A 222 -19.63 52.07 -13.06
N SER A 223 -18.82 51.47 -12.21
CA SER A 223 -19.12 50.27 -11.45
C SER A 223 -18.62 50.45 -10.01
N PHE A 224 -19.44 50.09 -9.01
CA PHE A 224 -19.06 50.10 -7.61
C PHE A 224 -18.51 48.74 -7.19
N PHE A 225 -17.34 48.74 -6.54
CA PHE A 225 -16.81 47.60 -5.81
C PHE A 225 -16.91 47.91 -4.32
N LEU A 226 -17.60 47.06 -3.57
CA LEU A 226 -17.79 47.22 -2.12
C LEU A 226 -16.93 46.20 -1.39
N LEU A 227 -15.99 46.70 -0.58
CA LEU A 227 -15.19 45.92 0.35
C LEU A 227 -15.75 46.08 1.77
N ASN A 228 -15.15 45.35 2.71
CA ASN A 228 -15.51 45.40 4.13
C ASN A 228 -15.31 46.78 4.79
N ASP A 229 -14.34 47.57 4.35
CA ASP A 229 -13.98 48.87 4.94
C ASP A 229 -14.07 50.05 3.97
N THR A 230 -14.17 49.76 2.67
CA THR A 230 -13.97 50.72 1.58
C THR A 230 -14.95 50.49 0.42
N LEU A 231 -15.40 51.58 -0.19
CA LEU A 231 -16.21 51.61 -1.40
C LEU A 231 -15.38 52.22 -2.53
N ILE A 232 -15.22 51.49 -3.63
CA ILE A 232 -14.37 51.88 -4.76
C ILE A 232 -15.23 52.13 -5.99
N LEU A 233 -14.95 53.24 -6.67
CA LEU A 233 -15.54 53.62 -7.93
C LEU A 233 -14.57 53.25 -9.06
N VAL A 234 -15.03 52.42 -9.99
CA VAL A 234 -14.26 51.96 -11.14
C VAL A 234 -14.93 52.44 -12.41
N SER A 235 -14.15 53.00 -13.32
CA SER A 235 -14.61 53.50 -14.60
C SER A 235 -14.13 52.63 -15.76
N LYS A 236 -14.97 52.43 -16.78
CA LYS A 236 -14.61 51.68 -17.99
C LYS A 236 -14.02 52.63 -19.03
N LYS A 237 -12.71 52.56 -19.29
CA LYS A 237 -12.04 53.40 -20.29
C LYS A 237 -11.77 52.59 -21.56
N LYS A 238 -12.15 53.15 -22.73
CA LYS A 238 -11.83 52.57 -24.05
C LYS A 238 -10.41 52.99 -24.45
N MET A 239 -9.53 52.04 -24.74
CA MET A 239 -8.19 52.33 -25.27
C MET A 239 -8.21 52.34 -26.80
N LEU A 240 -7.74 53.42 -27.43
CA LEU A 240 -7.75 53.60 -28.88
C LEU A 240 -6.73 52.72 -29.64
N MET A 241 -5.73 52.13 -28.96
CA MET A 241 -4.57 51.48 -29.60
C MET A 241 -4.48 49.96 -29.39
N SER A 242 -5.47 49.32 -28.75
CA SER A 242 -5.44 47.86 -28.49
C SER A 242 -6.83 47.24 -28.59
N GLY A 243 -7.24 46.90 -29.82
CA GLY A 243 -8.24 45.85 -30.11
C GLY A 243 -9.50 45.81 -29.24
N GLY A 244 -10.16 46.95 -29.00
CA GLY A 244 -11.53 47.03 -28.46
C GLY A 244 -11.76 46.51 -27.03
N LYS A 245 -10.74 46.08 -26.28
CA LYS A 245 -10.92 45.58 -24.91
C LYS A 245 -11.07 46.76 -23.95
N ASN A 246 -12.24 46.87 -23.32
CA ASN A 246 -12.51 47.87 -22.27
C ASN A 246 -11.69 47.52 -21.02
N LYS A 247 -10.82 48.44 -20.55
CA LYS A 247 -10.04 48.25 -19.33
C LYS A 247 -10.71 48.97 -18.15
N LEU A 248 -10.74 48.33 -16.99
CA LEU A 248 -11.28 48.88 -15.75
C LEU A 248 -10.20 49.68 -15.03
N VAL A 249 -10.49 50.94 -14.70
CA VAL A 249 -9.57 51.85 -14.01
C VAL A 249 -10.24 52.40 -12.75
N ALA A 250 -9.57 52.29 -11.60
CA ALA A 250 -10.05 52.86 -10.34
C ALA A 250 -9.99 54.40 -10.39
N ASP A 251 -11.12 55.07 -10.13
CA ASP A 251 -11.25 56.52 -10.21
C ASP A 251 -11.30 57.16 -8.82
N LYS A 252 -12.16 56.66 -7.92
CA LYS A 252 -12.34 57.19 -6.55
C LYS A 252 -12.43 56.07 -5.51
N CYS A 253 -11.97 56.33 -4.29
CA CYS A 253 -12.10 55.44 -3.14
C CYS A 253 -12.69 56.19 -1.94
N PHE A 254 -13.66 55.58 -1.29
CA PHE A 254 -14.40 56.10 -0.15
C PHE A 254 -14.26 55.16 1.05
N LEU A 255 -13.80 55.65 2.20
CA LEU A 255 -13.85 54.86 3.44
C LEU A 255 -15.28 54.87 3.99
N LEU A 256 -15.78 53.70 4.43
CA LEU A 256 -17.13 53.59 5.00
C LEU A 256 -17.30 54.43 6.28
N SER A 257 -16.20 54.79 6.94
CA SER A 257 -16.20 55.68 8.13
C SER A 257 -16.46 57.16 7.81
N GLU A 258 -16.22 57.60 6.58
CA GLU A 258 -16.21 59.02 6.19
C GLU A 258 -17.39 59.41 5.29
N ILE A 259 -18.21 58.43 4.89
CA ILE A 259 -19.31 58.65 3.95
C ILE A 259 -20.68 58.53 4.62
N ALA A 260 -21.61 59.40 4.21
CA ALA A 260 -23.02 59.25 4.51
C ALA A 260 -23.80 59.08 3.19
N THR A 261 -24.57 58.01 3.08
CA THR A 261 -25.42 57.75 1.91
C THR A 261 -26.86 58.18 2.18
N ILE A 262 -27.39 59.05 1.33
CA ILE A 262 -28.76 59.56 1.42
C ILE A 262 -29.51 59.14 0.15
N ASP A 263 -30.62 58.44 0.33
CA ASP A 263 -31.52 58.12 -0.78
C ASP A 263 -32.32 59.38 -1.17
N VAL A 264 -32.19 59.81 -2.43
CA VAL A 264 -32.92 60.96 -2.95
C VAL A 264 -34.29 60.46 -3.43
N LYS A 265 -35.37 60.95 -2.81
CA LYS A 265 -36.74 60.65 -3.22
C LYS A 265 -37.06 61.33 -4.56
N ASP A 266 -37.79 60.62 -5.43
CA ASP A 266 -38.03 60.93 -6.84
C ASP A 266 -38.86 62.22 -7.04
N SER A 267 -38.26 63.40 -6.86
CA SER A 267 -38.89 64.67 -7.24
C SER A 267 -38.32 65.28 -8.53
N GLU A 268 -37.04 65.02 -8.87
CA GLU A 268 -36.43 65.56 -10.10
C GLU A 268 -35.42 64.63 -10.80
N SER A 269 -35.07 63.46 -10.23
CA SER A 269 -34.18 62.49 -10.89
C SER A 269 -34.53 61.04 -10.54
N THR A 270 -34.83 60.21 -11.55
CA THR A 270 -35.16 58.79 -11.34
C THR A 270 -33.93 57.99 -10.93
N ASN A 271 -34.09 57.13 -9.92
CA ASN A 271 -33.08 56.14 -9.49
C ASN A 271 -31.72 56.73 -9.07
N SER A 272 -31.70 57.95 -8.50
CA SER A 272 -30.47 58.58 -8.02
C SER A 272 -30.27 58.41 -6.51
N PHE A 273 -29.02 58.40 -6.06
CA PHE A 273 -28.66 58.45 -4.63
C PHE A 273 -27.46 59.38 -4.43
N LYS A 274 -27.36 59.95 -3.22
CA LYS A 274 -26.35 60.93 -2.85
C LYS A 274 -25.34 60.31 -1.88
N ILE A 275 -24.04 60.48 -2.17
CA ILE A 275 -22.95 60.19 -1.24
C ILE A 275 -22.39 61.52 -0.76
N MET A 276 -22.34 61.73 0.56
CA MET A 276 -21.73 62.91 1.18
C MET A 276 -20.38 62.53 1.79
N LYS A 277 -19.31 63.22 1.38
CA LYS A 277 -17.99 63.16 1.98
C LYS A 277 -17.55 64.60 2.25
N HIS A 278 -17.74 65.10 3.46
CA HIS A 278 -17.53 66.52 3.79
C HIS A 278 -16.15 67.02 3.32
N PRO A 279 -16.06 68.11 2.52
CA PRO A 279 -17.11 69.07 2.13
C PRO A 279 -17.82 68.77 0.77
N GLU A 280 -17.49 67.67 0.09
CA GLU A 280 -17.98 67.34 -1.25
C GLU A 280 -19.24 66.45 -1.24
N THR A 281 -20.11 66.63 -2.24
CA THR A 281 -21.30 65.79 -2.42
C THR A 281 -21.35 65.23 -3.83
N TYR A 282 -21.59 63.92 -3.93
CA TYR A 282 -21.62 63.17 -5.18
C TYR A 282 -23.02 62.61 -5.42
N PHE A 283 -23.49 62.70 -6.66
CA PHE A 283 -24.77 62.14 -7.09
C PHE A 283 -24.52 61.02 -8.11
N TYR A 284 -25.16 59.88 -7.89
CA TYR A 284 -25.04 58.71 -8.76
C TYR A 284 -26.42 58.21 -9.16
N ARG A 285 -26.57 57.77 -10.41
CA ARG A 285 -27.81 57.20 -10.93
C ARG A 285 -27.61 55.74 -11.37
N PHE A 286 -28.54 54.90 -10.97
CA PHE A 286 -28.68 53.53 -11.46
C PHE A 286 -29.64 53.46 -12.67
N GLU A 287 -29.42 52.47 -13.54
CA GLU A 287 -30.32 52.18 -14.65
C GLU A 287 -31.64 51.58 -14.14
N THR A 288 -31.57 50.63 -13.20
CA THR A 288 -32.74 49.97 -12.62
C THR A 288 -32.97 50.34 -11.13
N PRO A 289 -34.23 50.46 -10.70
CA PRO A 289 -34.57 50.77 -9.29
C PRO A 289 -34.30 49.58 -8.35
N GLU A 290 -34.33 48.35 -8.87
CA GLU A 290 -34.08 47.12 -8.11
C GLU A 290 -32.60 46.96 -7.75
N GLU A 291 -31.70 47.31 -8.67
CA GLU A 291 -30.26 47.37 -8.40
C GLU A 291 -29.94 48.46 -7.38
N LYS A 292 -30.59 49.63 -7.46
CA LYS A 292 -30.46 50.69 -6.45
C LYS A 292 -30.87 50.18 -5.07
N ARG A 293 -32.03 49.54 -4.94
CA ARG A 293 -32.53 49.01 -3.65
C ARG A 293 -31.62 47.93 -3.09
N SER A 294 -31.21 46.96 -3.91
CA SER A 294 -30.31 45.88 -3.48
C SER A 294 -28.91 46.40 -3.10
N PHE A 295 -28.37 47.37 -3.84
CA PHE A 295 -27.10 48.01 -3.51
C PHE A 295 -27.16 48.81 -2.21
N LEU A 296 -28.19 49.64 -2.01
CA LEU A 296 -28.34 50.42 -0.78
C LEU A 296 -28.56 49.53 0.46
N LEU A 297 -29.31 48.43 0.32
CA LEU A 297 -29.48 47.45 1.39
C LEU A 297 -28.15 46.75 1.73
N LEU A 298 -27.37 46.37 0.72
CA LEU A 298 -26.07 45.74 0.93
C LEU A 298 -25.05 46.71 1.53
N LEU A 299 -25.02 47.95 1.03
CA LEU A 299 -24.15 49.00 1.56
C LEU A 299 -24.50 49.33 3.02
N LYS A 300 -25.79 49.38 3.35
CA LYS A 300 -26.26 49.54 4.73
C LYS A 300 -25.83 48.36 5.61
N LYS A 301 -26.02 47.12 5.14
CA LYS A 301 -25.62 45.91 5.86
C LYS A 301 -24.11 45.88 6.15
N VAL A 302 -23.28 46.16 5.14
CA VAL A 302 -21.81 46.18 5.28
C VAL A 302 -21.36 47.34 6.18
N SER A 303 -21.99 48.50 6.07
CA SER A 303 -21.72 49.64 6.96
C SER A 303 -22.09 49.32 8.41
N ASP A 304 -23.25 48.70 8.64
CA ASP A 304 -23.72 48.27 9.97
C ASP A 304 -22.80 47.19 10.56
N GLU A 305 -22.34 46.24 9.76
CA GLU A 305 -21.37 45.19 10.15
C GLU A 305 -20.00 45.79 10.49
N PHE A 306 -19.52 46.74 9.69
CA PHE A 306 -18.27 47.47 9.94
C PHE A 306 -18.35 48.32 11.22
N MET A 307 -19.46 49.06 11.41
CA MET A 307 -19.69 49.84 12.62
C MET A 307 -19.87 48.97 13.87
N SER A 308 -20.51 47.80 13.73
CA SER A 308 -20.65 46.82 14.82
C SER A 308 -19.33 46.16 15.18
N SER A 309 -18.49 45.84 14.18
CA SER A 309 -17.14 45.29 14.40
C SER A 309 -16.23 46.32 15.08
N ARG A 310 -16.33 47.59 14.68
CA ARG A 310 -15.61 48.69 15.34
C ARG A 310 -16.10 48.88 16.78
N LYS A 311 -17.41 48.87 17.03
CA LYS A 311 -18.00 48.93 18.39
C LYS A 311 -17.53 47.79 19.28
N LYS A 312 -17.44 46.55 18.77
CA LYS A 312 -16.89 45.40 19.52
C LYS A 312 -15.42 45.62 19.91
N THR A 313 -14.61 46.19 19.01
CA THR A 313 -13.22 46.53 19.32
C THR A 313 -13.07 47.71 20.29
N THR A 314 -13.97 48.70 20.28
CA THR A 314 -13.96 49.79 21.28
C THR A 314 -14.61 49.41 22.62
N CYS A 315 -15.60 48.51 22.65
CA CYS A 315 -16.21 48.00 23.88
C CYS A 315 -15.26 47.09 24.67
N ASN A 316 -14.44 46.26 23.99
CA ASN A 316 -13.37 45.50 24.67
C ASN A 316 -12.31 46.42 25.28
N VAL A 317 -11.99 47.55 24.62
CA VAL A 317 -11.07 48.57 25.16
C VAL A 317 -11.71 49.34 26.34
N GLU A 318 -13.04 49.44 26.39
CA GLU A 318 -13.76 50.04 27.51
C GLU A 318 -13.99 49.07 28.69
N GLU A 319 -14.05 47.76 28.45
CA GLU A 319 -14.08 46.74 29.51
C GLU A 319 -12.70 46.55 30.16
N GLU A 320 -11.60 46.65 29.39
CA GLU A 320 -10.24 46.69 29.95
C GLU A 320 -9.90 48.04 30.63
N LYS A 321 -10.62 49.13 30.31
CA LYS A 321 -10.47 50.42 31.00
C LYS A 321 -11.46 50.63 32.16
N LYS A 322 -12.42 49.73 32.37
CA LYS A 322 -13.39 49.80 33.48
C LYS A 322 -13.01 48.96 34.72
N SER A 323 -11.88 48.25 34.70
CA SER A 323 -11.24 47.71 35.91
C SER A 323 -10.30 48.72 36.60
N LEU A 324 -10.03 49.88 36.00
CA LEU A 324 -9.17 50.92 36.56
C LEU A 324 -9.64 52.35 36.21
N THR A 325 -10.84 52.77 36.60
CA THR A 325 -11.08 54.19 36.91
C THR A 325 -12.30 54.40 37.81
N VAL A 326 -12.05 54.59 39.10
CA VAL A 326 -12.98 55.32 39.98
C VAL A 326 -12.58 56.80 39.90
N LYS A 327 -13.50 57.59 39.32
CA LYS A 327 -13.72 59.05 39.46
C LYS A 327 -12.85 60.02 38.63
N THR A 328 -13.43 60.45 37.50
CA THR A 328 -13.52 61.84 36.99
C THR A 328 -13.98 62.78 38.13
N SER A 329 -13.66 64.08 38.24
CA SER A 329 -13.56 65.14 37.22
C SER A 329 -13.13 66.49 37.85
N THR A 330 -12.68 67.40 36.97
CA THR A 330 -12.78 68.88 37.01
C THR A 330 -11.83 69.76 37.85
N VAL A 331 -10.96 70.47 37.10
CA VAL A 331 -10.78 71.95 37.06
C VAL A 331 -9.83 72.64 38.08
N LYS A 332 -8.82 73.31 37.47
CA LYS A 332 -8.05 74.53 37.85
C LYS A 332 -7.08 74.50 39.06
N MET A 333 -5.86 74.98 38.76
CA MET A 333 -4.87 75.61 39.68
C MET A 333 -5.56 76.66 40.58
N PRO A 334 -5.08 77.02 41.82
CA PRO A 334 -3.68 77.40 42.09
C PRO A 334 -3.11 77.20 43.53
N PHE A 335 -1.76 77.33 43.62
CA PHE A 335 -0.93 77.95 44.67
C PHE A 335 -1.04 77.58 46.18
N SER A 336 0.16 77.43 46.77
CA SER A 336 0.57 77.69 48.16
C SER A 336 0.66 76.53 49.16
N GLY A 337 1.74 76.57 49.95
CA GLY A 337 1.67 76.19 51.37
C GLY A 337 2.35 74.90 51.78
N ASP A 338 3.67 74.90 51.71
CA ASP A 338 4.57 74.74 52.87
C ASP A 338 4.30 73.65 53.93
N ASN A 339 5.38 72.87 54.13
CA ASN A 339 5.92 72.37 55.39
C ASN A 339 5.37 71.13 56.14
N SER A 340 6.40 70.34 56.52
CA SER A 340 6.58 69.51 57.71
C SER A 340 6.02 68.06 57.66
N VAL A 341 6.87 67.02 57.55
CA VAL A 341 7.81 66.45 58.57
C VAL A 341 6.99 65.76 59.66
N GLN A 342 7.01 64.42 59.80
CA GLN A 342 8.00 63.61 60.52
C GLN A 342 7.93 62.14 60.05
N ASN A 343 9.07 61.52 59.66
CA ASN A 343 9.87 60.54 60.46
C ASN A 343 9.03 59.33 60.92
N THR A 344 9.39 58.06 60.71
CA THR A 344 10.67 57.33 60.61
C THR A 344 10.21 55.88 60.27
N GLN A 345 10.81 55.09 59.38
CA GLN A 345 12.12 54.46 59.51
C GLN A 345 12.60 53.98 58.13
N THR A 346 13.87 54.26 57.88
CA THR A 346 14.67 53.87 56.74
C THR A 346 15.24 52.47 56.96
N GLU A 347 14.85 51.51 56.12
CA GLU A 347 15.76 50.47 55.65
C GLU A 347 15.83 50.55 54.12
N LYS A 348 17.06 50.67 53.62
CA LYS A 348 17.40 50.91 52.22
C LYS A 348 17.15 49.63 51.40
N THR A 349 16.08 49.59 50.61
CA THR A 349 16.05 48.81 49.38
C THR A 349 16.27 49.75 48.21
N LYS A 350 17.45 49.61 47.59
CA LYS A 350 17.85 50.30 46.36
C LYS A 350 16.73 50.12 45.32
N LYS A 351 16.19 51.23 44.81
CA LYS A 351 15.53 51.26 43.51
C LYS A 351 16.53 50.68 42.51
N LYS A 352 16.27 49.47 42.01
CA LYS A 352 16.93 48.99 40.79
C LYS A 352 16.35 49.84 39.67
N GLU A 353 17.20 50.72 39.13
CA GLU A 353 16.97 51.34 37.84
C GLU A 353 16.94 50.23 36.79
N ASP A 354 15.75 49.95 36.25
CA ASP A 354 15.55 49.06 35.12
C ASP A 354 16.07 49.75 33.84
N SER A 355 17.38 49.76 33.68
CA SER A 355 18.03 50.13 32.42
C SER A 355 19.05 49.07 32.05
N LEU A 356 18.86 48.45 30.89
CA LEU A 356 19.93 47.69 30.23
C LEU A 356 21.19 48.56 30.20
N SER A 357 22.35 47.98 30.49
CA SER A 357 23.61 48.72 30.36
C SER A 357 23.70 49.26 28.93
N PRO A 358 24.13 50.52 28.71
CA PRO A 358 24.33 51.07 27.37
C PRO A 358 25.27 50.19 26.51
N GLN A 359 26.11 49.36 27.13
CA GLN A 359 26.94 48.37 26.46
C GLN A 359 26.13 47.19 25.88
N GLN A 360 25.07 46.75 26.55
CA GLN A 360 24.21 45.65 26.08
C GLN A 360 23.34 46.08 24.90
N ILE A 361 22.91 47.34 24.89
CA ILE A 361 22.15 47.91 23.75
C ILE A 361 23.07 48.04 22.53
N LYS A 362 24.29 48.55 22.70
CA LYS A 362 25.28 48.62 21.61
C LYS A 362 25.64 47.24 21.05
N PHE A 363 25.85 46.26 21.94
CA PHE A 363 26.07 44.87 21.53
C PHE A 363 24.92 44.35 20.65
N LEU A 364 23.66 44.60 21.03
CA LEU A 364 22.50 44.16 20.26
C LEU A 364 22.37 44.89 18.90
N GLU A 365 22.86 46.12 18.78
CA GLU A 365 22.89 46.88 17.52
C GLU A 365 24.01 46.38 16.58
N GLU A 366 25.18 45.99 17.11
CA GLU A 366 26.33 45.48 16.34
C GLU A 366 26.21 43.99 15.97
N LEU A 367 25.44 43.23 16.77
CA LEU A 367 25.28 41.78 16.63
C LEU A 367 24.83 41.30 15.23
N PRO A 368 23.87 41.93 14.54
CA PRO A 368 23.47 41.50 13.20
C PRO A 368 24.63 41.53 12.19
N ASP A 369 25.48 42.55 12.27
CA ASP A 369 26.64 42.71 11.38
C ASP A 369 27.74 41.69 11.73
N ASP A 370 28.00 41.49 13.03
CA ASP A 370 28.92 40.46 13.51
C ASP A 370 28.49 39.04 13.07
N LEU A 371 27.19 38.75 13.16
CA LEU A 371 26.63 37.48 12.68
C LEU A 371 26.79 37.31 11.17
N GLU A 372 26.66 38.37 10.37
CA GLU A 372 26.90 38.30 8.93
C GLU A 372 28.36 37.99 8.59
N VAL A 373 29.31 38.60 9.29
CA VAL A 373 30.75 38.32 9.13
C VAL A 373 31.05 36.86 9.47
N LEU A 374 30.53 36.35 10.59
CA LEU A 374 30.73 34.96 11.00
C LEU A 374 30.06 33.97 10.04
N ILE A 375 28.88 34.31 9.51
CA ILE A 375 28.21 33.53 8.46
C ILE A 375 29.06 33.49 7.20
N ALA A 376 29.69 34.60 6.81
CA ALA A 376 30.57 34.66 5.65
C ALA A 376 31.84 33.80 5.81
N HIS A 377 32.41 33.76 7.02
CA HIS A 377 33.56 32.92 7.36
C HIS A 377 33.22 31.44 7.62
N ARG A 378 31.93 31.09 7.73
CA ARG A 378 31.43 29.75 8.12
C ARG A 378 31.84 29.32 9.53
N ASP A 379 32.12 30.27 10.41
CA ASP A 379 32.43 30.02 11.82
C ASP A 379 31.14 29.88 12.64
N PHE A 380 30.40 28.80 12.38
CA PHE A 380 29.07 28.58 12.94
C PHE A 380 29.07 28.44 14.47
N GLU A 381 30.12 27.88 15.06
CA GLU A 381 30.25 27.71 16.52
C GLU A 381 30.23 29.06 17.26
N LEU A 382 31.02 30.01 16.78
CA LEU A 382 31.08 31.36 17.35
C LEU A 382 29.77 32.11 17.10
N GLY A 383 29.17 31.95 15.91
CA GLY A 383 27.86 32.52 15.59
C GLY A 383 26.76 32.03 16.54
N VAL A 384 26.74 30.73 16.86
CA VAL A 384 25.79 30.17 17.83
C VAL A 384 26.03 30.72 19.24
N ILE A 385 27.29 30.82 19.69
CA ILE A 385 27.60 31.41 21.01
C ILE A 385 27.11 32.87 21.11
N LEU A 386 27.30 33.67 20.06
CA LEU A 386 26.79 35.05 20.04
C LEU A 386 25.26 35.10 20.04
N SER A 387 24.60 34.21 19.29
CA SER A 387 23.13 34.13 19.28
C SER A 387 22.55 33.68 20.63
N GLU A 388 23.20 32.76 21.36
CA GLU A 388 22.79 32.36 22.70
C GLU A 388 22.92 33.52 23.69
N LYS A 389 24.00 34.32 23.58
CA LYS A 389 24.17 35.54 24.37
C LYS A 389 23.06 36.54 24.06
N ALA A 390 22.71 36.70 22.78
CA ALA A 390 21.64 37.58 22.33
C ALA A 390 20.29 37.18 22.92
N ILE A 391 19.92 35.89 22.82
CA ILE A 391 18.66 35.36 23.36
C ILE A 391 18.58 35.61 24.87
N LYS A 392 19.65 35.32 25.62
CA LYS A 392 19.72 35.61 27.07
C LYS A 392 19.59 37.09 27.38
N THR A 393 20.18 37.97 26.57
CA THR A 393 20.02 39.42 26.77
C THR A 393 18.59 39.89 26.49
N PHE A 394 17.89 39.28 25.53
CA PHE A 394 16.48 39.58 25.27
C PHE A 394 15.53 39.07 26.37
N GLU A 395 15.82 37.92 27.00
CA GLU A 395 15.03 37.38 28.13
C GLU A 395 15.07 38.27 29.39
N LEU A 396 16.12 39.09 29.54
CA LEU A 396 16.25 40.04 30.66
C LEU A 396 15.43 41.32 30.47
N ILE A 397 14.80 41.53 29.31
CA ILE A 397 14.05 42.74 28.97
C ILE A 397 12.58 42.57 29.36
N GLN A 398 12.11 43.29 30.38
CA GLN A 398 10.71 43.27 30.81
C GLN A 398 9.80 44.32 30.11
N ILE A 399 10.38 45.33 29.45
CA ILE A 399 9.64 46.43 28.79
C ILE A 399 10.01 46.47 27.30
N GLU A 400 9.08 46.08 26.43
CA GLU A 400 9.27 46.10 24.98
C GLU A 400 9.05 47.50 24.39
N ASN A 401 10.13 48.24 24.15
CA ASN A 401 10.08 49.43 23.27
C ASN A 401 10.04 49.00 21.80
N GLN A 402 9.40 49.79 20.92
CA GLN A 402 9.33 49.52 19.46
C GLN A 402 10.70 49.25 18.80
N LYS A 403 11.77 49.90 19.28
CA LYS A 403 13.14 49.66 18.79
C LYS A 403 13.68 48.27 19.17
N HIS A 404 13.41 47.79 20.38
CA HIS A 404 13.85 46.45 20.82
C HIS A 404 13.11 45.35 20.06
N LEU A 405 11.84 45.57 19.71
CA LEU A 405 11.07 44.65 18.87
C LEU A 405 11.66 44.54 17.45
N LEU A 406 12.00 45.66 16.81
CA LEU A 406 12.65 45.66 15.49
C LEU A 406 14.02 44.97 15.51
N LEU A 407 14.84 45.24 16.53
CA LEU A 407 16.15 44.58 16.70
C LEU A 407 16.00 43.08 16.89
N ARG A 408 15.03 42.65 17.71
CA ARG A 408 14.72 41.24 17.93
C ARG A 408 14.34 40.53 16.62
N ILE A 409 13.44 41.12 15.83
CA ILE A 409 13.06 40.58 14.50
C ILE A 409 14.29 40.45 13.59
N THR A 410 15.14 41.48 13.54
CA THR A 410 16.34 41.48 12.69
C THR A 410 17.32 40.39 13.11
N VAL A 411 17.56 40.23 14.41
CA VAL A 411 18.45 39.18 14.96
C VAL A 411 17.85 37.78 14.74
N GLU A 412 16.55 37.60 14.96
CA GLU A 412 15.84 36.33 14.69
C GLU A 412 15.91 35.94 13.20
N GLU A 413 15.87 36.91 12.28
CA GLU A 413 16.08 36.67 10.85
C GLU A 413 17.51 36.17 10.56
N LYS A 414 18.53 36.78 11.17
CA LYS A 414 19.93 36.33 11.01
C LYS A 414 20.16 34.95 11.64
N ILE A 415 19.57 34.67 12.80
CA ILE A 415 19.61 33.34 13.43
C ILE A 415 18.94 32.29 12.55
N SER A 416 17.80 32.62 11.94
CA SER A 416 17.10 31.74 10.99
C SER A 416 17.92 31.49 9.72
N ARG A 417 18.65 32.50 9.23
CA ARG A 417 19.59 32.33 8.11
C ARG A 417 20.78 31.44 8.49
N LEU A 418 21.35 31.64 9.67
CA LEU A 418 22.43 30.81 10.23
C LEU A 418 21.99 29.35 10.35
N SER A 419 20.81 29.08 10.94
CA SER A 419 20.27 27.73 11.08
C SER A 419 19.99 27.07 9.73
N GLY A 420 19.49 27.84 8.74
CA GLY A 420 19.33 27.37 7.36
C GLY A 420 20.64 26.94 6.70
N LEU A 421 21.73 27.68 6.93
CA LEU A 421 23.06 27.33 6.39
C LEU A 421 23.65 26.08 7.06
N ILE A 422 23.54 25.96 8.38
CA ILE A 422 23.95 24.76 9.11
C ILE A 422 23.12 23.55 8.65
N GLY A 423 21.81 23.75 8.43
CA GLY A 423 20.91 22.76 7.85
C GLY A 423 21.36 22.30 6.45
N ASN A 424 21.81 23.21 5.60
CA ASN A 424 22.36 22.87 4.28
C ASN A 424 23.66 22.06 4.35
N GLU A 425 24.49 22.27 5.36
CA GLU A 425 25.67 21.42 5.59
C GLU A 425 25.30 20.04 6.10
N LEU A 426 24.31 19.96 6.99
CA LEU A 426 23.76 18.71 7.48
C LEU A 426 23.08 17.90 6.37
N ALA A 427 22.48 18.57 5.38
CA ALA A 427 21.82 17.97 4.23
C ALA A 427 22.78 17.25 3.26
N ARG A 428 24.10 17.34 3.46
CA ARG A 428 25.10 16.73 2.58
C ARG A 428 25.19 15.21 2.85
N PRO A 429 24.97 14.34 1.83
CA PRO A 429 24.89 12.89 2.02
C PRO A 429 26.19 12.21 2.51
N PHE A 430 27.35 12.84 2.26
CA PHE A 430 28.68 12.24 2.49
C PHE A 430 29.43 12.87 3.68
N SER A 431 28.73 13.48 4.63
CA SER A 431 29.34 14.07 5.82
C SER A 431 29.85 13.03 6.81
N THR A 432 30.97 13.34 7.47
CA THR A 432 31.53 12.46 8.52
C THR A 432 30.67 12.47 9.77
N LYS A 433 30.67 11.39 10.56
CA LYS A 433 29.91 11.29 11.82
C LYS A 433 30.18 12.50 12.74
N LYS A 434 31.44 12.90 12.89
CA LYS A 434 31.84 14.04 13.74
C LYS A 434 31.23 15.36 13.26
N SER A 435 31.27 15.65 11.96
CA SER A 435 30.70 16.86 11.39
C SER A 435 29.17 16.88 11.51
N VAL A 436 28.51 15.75 11.28
CA VAL A 436 27.06 15.61 11.46
C VAL A 436 26.66 15.85 12.91
N GLN A 437 27.37 15.25 13.87
CA GLN A 437 27.13 15.44 15.31
C GLN A 437 27.35 16.90 15.73
N ALA A 438 28.41 17.55 15.25
CA ALA A 438 28.68 18.96 15.54
C ALA A 438 27.56 19.86 15.00
N ASN A 439 27.15 19.69 13.75
CA ASN A 439 26.08 20.50 13.14
C ASN A 439 24.72 20.28 13.83
N ILE A 440 24.41 19.04 14.25
CA ILE A 440 23.20 18.76 15.04
C ILE A 440 23.28 19.44 16.41
N CYS A 441 24.44 19.39 17.09
CA CYS A 441 24.63 20.04 18.38
C CYS A 441 24.42 21.56 18.29
N LEU A 442 24.94 22.20 17.24
CA LEU A 442 24.72 23.62 16.96
C LEU A 442 23.23 23.95 16.77
N LEU A 443 22.50 23.13 16.00
CA LEU A 443 21.06 23.34 15.77
C LEU A 443 20.21 23.09 17.02
N LEU A 444 20.58 22.11 17.86
CA LEU A 444 19.91 21.86 19.14
C LEU A 444 20.07 23.06 20.08
N ARG A 445 21.28 23.63 20.15
CA ARG A 445 21.58 24.81 20.96
C ARG A 445 20.80 26.06 20.51
N LEU A 446 20.54 26.19 19.21
CA LEU A 446 19.71 27.26 18.65
C LEU A 446 18.19 27.03 18.82
N GLY A 447 17.76 25.88 19.33
CA GLY A 447 16.34 25.54 19.47
C GLY A 447 15.69 24.95 18.21
N PHE A 448 16.44 24.68 17.15
CA PHE A 448 15.94 24.08 15.89
C PHE A 448 16.08 22.55 15.86
N GLY A 449 15.85 21.87 16.98
CA GLY A 449 16.06 20.43 17.12
C GLY A 449 15.19 19.56 16.21
N GLU A 450 13.91 19.90 16.06
CA GLU A 450 12.99 19.16 15.18
C GLU A 450 13.39 19.28 13.71
N GLN A 451 13.75 20.49 13.27
CA GLN A 451 14.24 20.73 11.92
C GLN A 451 15.55 19.98 11.66
N ALA A 452 16.48 19.96 12.63
CA ALA A 452 17.73 19.22 12.54
C ALA A 452 17.47 17.71 12.38
N ARG A 453 16.53 17.15 13.15
CA ARG A 453 16.11 15.75 13.03
C ARG A 453 15.58 15.46 11.63
N ASP A 454 14.67 16.27 11.13
CA ASP A 454 14.01 16.01 9.84
C ASP A 454 14.98 16.12 8.67
N ILE A 455 15.90 17.11 8.70
CA ILE A 455 16.98 17.24 7.70
C ILE A 455 17.94 16.03 7.79
N PHE A 456 18.34 15.65 9.01
CA PHE A 456 19.23 14.52 9.23
C PHE A 456 18.62 13.24 8.66
N LEU A 457 17.42 12.86 9.11
CA LEU A 457 16.73 11.64 8.69
C LEU A 457 16.42 11.66 7.18
N GLY A 458 16.00 12.81 6.64
CA GLY A 458 15.81 12.99 5.19
C GLY A 458 17.08 12.73 4.38
N THR A 459 18.23 13.19 4.88
CA THR A 459 19.55 12.95 4.26
C THR A 459 19.93 11.47 4.30
N ARG A 460 19.59 10.76 5.38
CA ARG A 460 19.79 9.30 5.49
C ARG A 460 18.91 8.54 4.48
N SER A 461 17.65 8.93 4.30
CA SER A 461 16.78 8.36 3.24
C SER A 461 17.36 8.58 1.84
N ILE A 462 17.92 9.76 1.55
CA ILE A 462 18.61 10.03 0.27
C ILE A 462 19.81 9.11 0.11
N THR A 463 20.58 8.89 1.18
CA THR A 463 21.73 7.98 1.20
C THR A 463 21.29 6.55 0.89
N ILE A 464 20.23 6.06 1.52
CA ILE A 464 19.64 4.74 1.23
C ILE A 464 19.29 4.64 -0.26
N ARG A 465 18.51 5.59 -0.79
CA ARG A 465 18.11 5.61 -2.21
C ARG A 465 19.30 5.68 -3.17
N GLN A 466 20.37 6.39 -2.83
CA GLN A 466 21.60 6.43 -3.63
C GLN A 466 22.33 5.08 -3.62
N ARG A 467 22.44 4.43 -2.46
CA ARG A 467 23.09 3.12 -2.33
C ARG A 467 22.29 2.02 -3.03
N ILE A 468 20.97 2.02 -2.94
CA ILE A 468 20.11 1.08 -3.67
C ILE A 468 20.34 1.21 -5.18
N ARG A 469 20.47 2.43 -5.71
CA ARG A 469 20.75 2.65 -7.15
C ARG A 469 22.13 2.15 -7.59
N GLN A 470 23.07 1.93 -6.67
CA GLN A 470 24.40 1.39 -6.98
C GLN A 470 24.41 -0.14 -7.03
N LEU A 471 23.35 -0.81 -6.58
CA LEU A 471 23.24 -2.26 -6.64
C LEU A 471 23.09 -2.70 -8.09
N LYS A 472 23.92 -3.65 -8.50
CA LYS A 472 23.83 -4.28 -9.82
C LYS A 472 22.81 -5.41 -9.77
N PHE A 473 21.99 -5.50 -10.81
CA PHE A 473 21.04 -6.59 -10.96
C PHE A 473 21.61 -7.63 -11.94
N ASP A 474 22.12 -8.74 -11.40
CA ASP A 474 22.76 -9.82 -12.17
C ASP A 474 21.78 -10.96 -12.52
N GLY A 475 20.47 -10.74 -12.41
CA GLY A 475 19.42 -11.73 -12.71
C GLY A 475 19.08 -12.68 -11.55
N ASN A 476 19.96 -12.84 -10.56
CA ASN A 476 19.66 -13.59 -9.34
C ASN A 476 18.99 -12.70 -8.29
N ILE A 477 17.66 -12.84 -8.17
CA ILE A 477 16.84 -12.05 -7.25
C ILE A 477 17.22 -12.28 -5.78
N ALA A 478 17.61 -13.51 -5.39
CA ALA A 478 17.96 -13.81 -4.00
C ALA A 478 19.19 -13.02 -3.55
N ASN A 479 20.22 -12.95 -4.40
CA ASN A 479 21.43 -12.18 -4.12
C ASN A 479 21.13 -10.67 -4.10
N TYR A 480 20.36 -10.19 -5.08
CA TYR A 480 19.95 -8.78 -5.11
C TYR A 480 19.19 -8.37 -3.84
N ILE A 481 18.26 -9.21 -3.36
CA ILE A 481 17.52 -8.95 -2.11
C ILE A 481 18.43 -9.04 -0.89
N CYS A 482 19.39 -9.96 -0.87
CA CYS A 482 20.40 -10.02 0.19
C CYS A 482 21.17 -8.68 0.27
N ASP A 483 21.75 -8.22 -0.84
CA ASP A 483 22.49 -6.97 -0.90
C ASP A 483 21.60 -5.76 -0.58
N LEU A 484 20.36 -5.75 -1.06
CA LEU A 484 19.37 -4.71 -0.77
C LEU A 484 19.07 -4.62 0.73
N SER A 485 18.79 -5.77 1.35
CA SER A 485 18.50 -5.86 2.78
C SER A 485 19.72 -5.43 3.62
N GLU A 486 20.92 -5.87 3.24
CA GLU A 486 22.17 -5.46 3.87
C GLU A 486 22.36 -3.94 3.81
N VAL A 487 22.16 -3.31 2.65
CA VAL A 487 22.28 -1.86 2.47
C VAL A 487 21.28 -1.10 3.35
N VAL A 488 20.00 -1.46 3.29
CA VAL A 488 18.94 -0.74 4.02
C VAL A 488 19.13 -0.90 5.53
N PHE A 489 19.21 -2.13 6.03
CA PHE A 489 19.29 -2.39 7.46
C PHE A 489 20.62 -1.89 8.05
N ARG A 490 21.74 -1.95 7.33
CA ARG A 490 23.01 -1.37 7.79
C ARG A 490 22.93 0.16 7.91
N VAL A 491 22.30 0.83 6.95
CA VAL A 491 22.13 2.30 7.04
C VAL A 491 21.21 2.66 8.20
N ILE A 492 20.14 1.90 8.45
CA ILE A 492 19.27 2.08 9.63
C ILE A 492 20.08 1.88 10.92
N LYS A 493 20.86 0.80 11.04
CA LYS A 493 21.74 0.52 12.19
C LYS A 493 22.69 1.69 12.47
N ASN A 494 23.42 2.13 11.44
CA ASN A 494 24.34 3.26 11.55
C ASN A 494 23.62 4.56 11.92
N THR A 495 22.40 4.76 11.41
CA THR A 495 21.60 5.96 11.73
C THR A 495 21.14 5.95 13.18
N SER A 496 20.79 4.78 13.72
CA SER A 496 20.46 4.61 15.14
C SER A 496 21.64 5.01 16.03
N ASP A 497 22.86 4.56 15.70
CA ASP A 497 24.08 4.90 16.45
C ASP A 497 24.39 6.41 16.40
N TRP A 498 24.13 7.05 15.26
CA TRP A 498 24.36 8.49 15.09
C TRP A 498 23.28 9.29 15.81
N TYR A 499 22.04 8.82 15.77
CA TYR A 499 20.90 9.44 16.42
C TYR A 499 21.06 9.42 17.94
N GLY A 500 21.33 8.25 18.53
CA GLY A 500 21.51 8.13 19.99
C GLY A 500 22.70 8.92 20.53
N GLY A 501 23.73 9.16 19.71
CA GLY A 501 24.85 10.02 20.08
C GLY A 501 24.63 11.53 19.90
N SER A 502 23.60 11.95 19.15
CA SER A 502 23.36 13.37 18.82
C SER A 502 22.11 13.93 19.49
N PHE A 503 21.06 13.12 19.64
CA PHE A 503 19.77 13.51 20.21
C PHE A 503 19.57 12.77 21.54
N GLN A 504 19.84 13.45 22.66
CA GLN A 504 19.69 12.86 24.00
C GLN A 504 18.27 12.98 24.55
N GLU A 505 17.46 13.85 23.96
CA GLU A 505 16.11 14.14 24.43
C GLU A 505 15.10 13.07 24.01
N THR A 506 14.51 12.40 24.99
CA THR A 506 13.61 11.24 24.79
C THR A 506 12.37 11.58 23.94
N PHE A 507 11.85 12.81 24.00
CA PHE A 507 10.65 13.18 23.25
C PHE A 507 10.88 13.20 21.73
N MET A 508 12.11 13.42 21.27
CA MET A 508 12.44 13.42 19.84
C MET A 508 12.47 12.01 19.22
N ALA A 509 12.62 10.96 20.04
CA ALA A 509 12.80 9.57 19.59
C ALA A 509 11.59 9.03 18.78
N SER A 510 10.39 9.55 19.04
CA SER A 510 9.18 9.20 18.28
C SER A 510 9.29 9.50 16.78
N GLY A 511 9.94 10.61 16.42
CA GLY A 511 10.22 10.99 15.03
C GLY A 511 11.21 10.05 14.35
N PHE A 512 12.23 9.58 15.09
CA PHE A 512 13.15 8.56 14.61
C PHE A 512 12.45 7.24 14.34
N MET A 513 11.59 6.77 15.27
CA MET A 513 10.85 5.52 15.07
C MET A 513 9.88 5.60 13.89
N LYS A 514 9.24 6.76 13.68
CA LYS A 514 8.41 7.03 12.49
C LYS A 514 9.24 6.89 11.20
N TRP A 515 10.45 7.44 11.17
CA TRP A 515 11.36 7.31 10.03
C TRP A 515 11.77 5.85 9.77
N VAL A 516 12.19 5.11 10.81
CA VAL A 516 12.56 3.69 10.70
C VAL A 516 11.41 2.88 10.11
N ARG A 517 10.18 3.10 10.58
CA ARG A 517 9.00 2.46 10.02
C ARG A 517 8.80 2.75 8.53
N LEU A 518 8.90 4.02 8.12
CA LEU A 518 8.73 4.42 6.71
C LEU A 518 9.80 3.80 5.81
N GLU A 519 11.06 3.72 6.26
CA GLU A 519 12.14 3.07 5.49
C GLU A 519 11.90 1.56 5.32
N ILE A 520 11.36 0.89 6.35
CA ILE A 520 11.00 -0.54 6.27
C ILE A 520 9.79 -0.76 5.37
N GLU A 521 8.77 0.10 5.42
CA GLU A 521 7.64 0.05 4.51
C GLU A 521 8.09 0.29 3.05
N SER A 522 9.04 1.20 2.83
CA SER A 522 9.66 1.43 1.51
C SER A 522 10.43 0.21 1.01
N TYR A 523 11.25 -0.41 1.87
CA TYR A 523 11.92 -1.67 1.58
C TYR A 523 10.91 -2.78 1.25
N GLY A 524 9.85 -2.91 2.04
CA GLY A 524 8.79 -3.89 1.82
C GLY A 524 8.08 -3.71 0.48
N SER A 525 7.89 -2.47 0.03
CA SER A 525 7.33 -2.17 -1.30
C SER A 525 8.27 -2.65 -2.43
N ILE A 526 9.58 -2.43 -2.30
CA ILE A 526 10.57 -2.92 -3.27
C ILE A 526 10.60 -4.44 -3.27
N PHE A 527 10.64 -5.06 -2.08
CA PHE A 527 10.62 -6.50 -1.91
C PHE A 527 9.38 -7.12 -2.56
N ARG A 528 8.19 -6.56 -2.34
CA ARG A 528 6.94 -7.08 -2.90
C ARG A 528 6.96 -7.11 -4.43
N LYS A 529 7.40 -6.02 -5.05
CA LYS A 529 7.52 -5.92 -6.51
C LYS A 529 8.52 -6.93 -7.09
N GLN A 530 9.66 -7.10 -6.42
CA GLN A 530 10.75 -7.92 -6.94
C GLN A 530 10.59 -9.42 -6.66
N VAL A 531 9.89 -9.79 -5.58
CA VAL A 531 9.79 -11.18 -5.11
C VAL A 531 8.40 -11.77 -5.36
N PHE A 532 7.33 -11.07 -4.97
CA PHE A 532 5.96 -11.61 -5.04
C PHE A 532 5.30 -11.35 -6.41
N GLU A 533 5.43 -10.15 -6.96
CA GLU A 533 4.79 -9.80 -8.25
C GLU A 533 5.50 -10.43 -9.47
N SER A 534 6.80 -10.75 -9.33
CA SER A 534 7.62 -11.34 -10.39
C SER A 534 7.44 -12.86 -10.57
N LYS A 535 6.46 -13.48 -9.89
CA LYS A 535 6.12 -14.92 -9.98
C LYS A 535 7.32 -15.86 -9.84
N GLN A 536 8.17 -15.62 -8.84
CA GLN A 536 9.33 -16.49 -8.57
C GLN A 536 8.94 -17.84 -7.99
N ASN A 537 9.83 -18.82 -8.15
CA ASN A 537 9.72 -20.09 -7.45
C ASN A 537 9.68 -19.85 -5.93
N PHE A 538 8.83 -20.59 -5.23
CA PHE A 538 8.64 -20.44 -3.79
C PHE A 538 9.97 -20.61 -3.01
N ARG A 539 10.87 -21.49 -3.46
CA ARG A 539 12.23 -21.63 -2.90
C ARG A 539 13.01 -20.30 -2.87
N VAL A 540 12.94 -19.51 -3.94
CA VAL A 540 13.62 -18.21 -4.03
C VAL A 540 12.97 -17.22 -3.08
N ILE A 541 11.63 -17.16 -3.04
CA ILE A 541 10.86 -16.33 -2.12
C ILE A 541 11.26 -16.62 -0.66
N SER A 542 11.29 -17.90 -0.33
CA SER A 542 11.66 -18.43 0.98
C SER A 542 13.08 -18.01 1.39
N LYS A 543 14.05 -18.11 0.47
CA LYS A 543 15.42 -17.64 0.69
C LYS A 543 15.51 -16.12 0.87
N CYS A 544 14.77 -15.34 0.08
CA CYS A 544 14.71 -13.88 0.20
C CYS A 544 14.17 -13.43 1.57
N ILE A 545 13.16 -14.12 2.08
CA ILE A 545 12.60 -13.88 3.42
C ILE A 545 13.63 -14.19 4.49
N GLU A 546 14.35 -15.32 4.38
CA GLU A 546 15.42 -15.70 5.30
C GLU A 546 16.51 -14.62 5.41
N PHE A 547 17.01 -14.13 4.27
CA PHE A 547 18.01 -13.06 4.24
C PHE A 547 17.51 -11.78 4.88
N THR A 548 16.27 -11.37 4.54
CA THR A 548 15.64 -10.18 5.12
C THR A 548 15.54 -10.29 6.64
N MET A 549 15.07 -11.44 7.15
CA MET A 549 14.92 -11.67 8.59
C MET A 549 16.27 -11.77 9.29
N HIS A 550 17.29 -12.33 8.64
CA HIS A 550 18.65 -12.37 9.17
C HIS A 550 19.20 -10.96 9.41
N HIS A 551 19.13 -10.08 8.42
CA HIS A 551 19.61 -8.70 8.57
C HIS A 551 18.74 -7.87 9.54
N CYS A 552 17.43 -8.11 9.58
CA CYS A 552 16.54 -7.47 10.56
C CYS A 552 16.91 -7.85 12.01
N LYS A 553 17.27 -9.11 12.28
CA LYS A 553 17.69 -9.56 13.62
C LYS A 553 18.92 -8.82 14.14
N GLN A 554 19.84 -8.40 13.26
CA GLN A 554 21.03 -7.63 13.64
C GLN A 554 20.70 -6.23 14.19
N LEU A 555 19.48 -5.72 13.97
CA LEU A 555 19.00 -4.46 14.53
C LEU A 555 18.57 -4.59 15.99
N LYS A 556 18.24 -5.81 16.44
CA LYS A 556 17.92 -6.07 17.86
C LYS A 556 19.09 -5.77 18.78
N GLU A 557 20.33 -5.94 18.30
CA GLU A 557 21.55 -5.58 19.04
C GLU A 557 21.61 -4.09 19.40
N VAL A 558 20.95 -3.24 18.60
CA VAL A 558 20.88 -1.78 18.81
C VAL A 558 19.56 -1.38 19.49
N GLY A 559 18.79 -2.36 19.97
CA GLY A 559 17.50 -2.12 20.65
C GLY A 559 16.32 -1.88 19.70
N LEU A 560 16.46 -2.16 18.41
CA LEU A 560 15.40 -2.05 17.41
C LEU A 560 14.86 -3.43 17.02
N ASP A 561 13.73 -3.86 17.61
CA ASP A 561 13.03 -5.05 17.12
C ASP A 561 11.99 -4.67 16.06
N LEU A 562 12.25 -5.08 14.82
CA LEU A 562 11.44 -4.74 13.66
C LEU A 562 10.86 -5.98 12.98
N SER A 563 11.08 -7.17 13.57
CA SER A 563 10.65 -8.45 13.02
C SER A 563 9.13 -8.46 12.80
N PHE A 564 8.39 -7.96 13.79
CA PHE A 564 6.93 -7.91 13.75
C PHE A 564 6.37 -7.01 12.64
N VAL A 565 7.12 -5.98 12.23
CA VAL A 565 6.70 -5.06 11.16
C VAL A 565 6.79 -5.80 9.84
N LEU A 566 7.91 -6.49 9.59
CA LEU A 566 8.11 -7.29 8.39
C LEU A 566 7.11 -8.45 8.31
N ASP A 567 6.88 -9.15 9.43
CA ASP A 567 5.90 -10.23 9.49
C ASP A 567 4.51 -9.73 9.07
N LYS A 568 4.08 -8.58 9.60
CA LYS A 568 2.80 -7.95 9.21
C LYS A 568 2.75 -7.54 7.74
N LEU A 569 3.84 -7.00 7.20
CA LEU A 569 3.91 -6.54 5.82
C LEU A 569 3.85 -7.71 4.82
N PHE A 570 4.48 -8.84 5.13
CA PHE A 570 4.61 -9.98 4.22
C PHE A 570 3.57 -11.07 4.45
N PHE A 571 2.88 -11.11 5.60
CA PHE A 571 1.94 -12.18 5.95
C PHE A 571 0.94 -12.53 4.83
N PHE A 572 0.29 -11.51 4.27
CA PHE A 572 -0.71 -11.71 3.22
C PHE A 572 -0.09 -12.21 1.91
N ASP A 573 1.07 -11.69 1.52
CA ASP A 573 1.74 -12.06 0.28
C ASP A 573 2.35 -13.47 0.37
N ILE A 574 2.91 -13.83 1.54
CA ILE A 574 3.36 -15.19 1.85
C ILE A 574 2.19 -16.16 1.77
N GLY A 575 1.05 -15.82 2.38
CA GLY A 575 -0.15 -16.64 2.32
C GLY A 575 -0.58 -16.92 0.87
N LYS A 576 -0.58 -15.91 0.01
CA LYS A 576 -0.88 -16.08 -1.43
C LYS A 576 0.16 -16.93 -2.16
N ALA A 577 1.44 -16.75 -1.85
CA ALA A 577 2.51 -17.54 -2.45
C ALA A 577 2.40 -19.03 -2.07
N ILE A 578 2.01 -19.33 -0.83
CA ILE A 578 1.73 -20.70 -0.37
C ILE A 578 0.55 -21.29 -1.14
N ASP A 579 -0.57 -20.56 -1.26
CA ASP A 579 -1.74 -21.05 -2.00
C ASP A 579 -1.42 -21.31 -3.48
N ALA A 580 -0.67 -20.41 -4.12
CA ALA A 580 -0.23 -20.57 -5.50
C ALA A 580 0.69 -21.77 -5.69
N GLN A 581 1.66 -21.96 -4.78
CA GLN A 581 2.54 -23.12 -4.79
C GLN A 581 1.75 -24.42 -4.56
N ALA A 582 0.80 -24.42 -3.63
CA ALA A 582 -0.07 -25.56 -3.40
C ALA A 582 -0.92 -25.90 -4.63
N SER A 583 -1.46 -24.90 -5.33
CA SER A 583 -2.20 -25.14 -6.58
C SER A 583 -1.31 -25.76 -7.67
N LEU A 584 -0.10 -25.24 -7.85
CA LEU A 584 0.86 -25.78 -8.82
C LEU A 584 1.24 -27.23 -8.48
N LEU A 585 1.50 -27.53 -7.21
CA LEU A 585 1.82 -28.88 -6.78
C LEU A 585 0.64 -29.85 -6.95
N ASN A 586 -0.61 -29.40 -6.72
CA ASN A 586 -1.80 -30.20 -7.03
C ASN A 586 -1.88 -30.55 -8.53
N GLU A 587 -1.57 -29.62 -9.42
CA GLU A 587 -1.51 -29.92 -10.86
C GLU A 587 -0.41 -30.93 -11.19
N VAL A 588 0.76 -30.85 -10.54
CA VAL A 588 1.84 -31.83 -10.72
C VAL A 588 1.39 -33.22 -10.25
N ILE A 589 0.67 -33.31 -9.12
CA ILE A 589 0.07 -34.56 -8.65
C ILE A 589 -0.86 -35.13 -9.74
N LEU A 590 -1.76 -34.32 -10.30
CA LEU A 590 -2.66 -34.78 -11.36
C LEU A 590 -1.92 -35.23 -12.62
N ARG A 591 -0.86 -34.52 -13.02
CA ARG A 591 -0.01 -34.90 -14.16
C ARG A 591 0.76 -36.20 -13.93
N SER A 592 1.11 -36.54 -12.69
CA SER A 592 1.80 -37.80 -12.37
C SER A 592 0.99 -39.04 -12.80
N PHE A 593 -0.34 -38.95 -12.73
CA PHE A 593 -1.24 -40.03 -13.15
C PHE A 593 -1.29 -40.25 -14.66
N LEU A 594 -0.92 -39.27 -15.50
CA LEU A 594 -0.88 -39.45 -16.96
C LEU A 594 0.21 -40.42 -17.41
N ARG A 595 1.25 -40.59 -16.59
CA ARG A 595 2.40 -41.47 -16.84
C ARG A 595 2.32 -42.76 -16.04
N GLU A 596 1.17 -43.03 -15.41
CA GLU A 596 1.01 -44.13 -14.48
C GLU A 596 0.47 -45.38 -15.17
N GLU A 597 1.18 -46.49 -15.00
CA GLU A 597 0.77 -47.81 -15.48
C GLU A 597 0.23 -48.70 -14.34
N PHE A 598 0.28 -48.19 -13.09
CA PHE A 598 -0.12 -48.87 -11.85
C PHE A 598 0.61 -50.20 -11.63
N VAL A 599 1.92 -50.19 -11.88
CA VAL A 599 2.82 -51.33 -11.64
C VAL A 599 3.62 -51.10 -10.37
N LEU A 600 3.59 -52.08 -9.46
CA LEU A 600 4.38 -52.06 -8.23
C LEU A 600 5.87 -52.16 -8.56
N CYS A 601 6.59 -51.07 -8.33
CA CYS A 601 8.01 -50.93 -8.59
C CYS A 601 8.78 -50.81 -7.28
N ALA A 602 10.00 -51.35 -7.26
CA ALA A 602 10.98 -50.97 -6.25
C ALA A 602 11.51 -49.56 -6.56
N PRO A 603 11.95 -48.77 -5.55
CA PRO A 603 12.59 -47.49 -5.81
C PRO A 603 13.85 -47.70 -6.65
N LYS A 604 13.99 -46.97 -7.77
CA LYS A 604 15.18 -46.99 -8.66
C LYS A 604 15.70 -45.56 -8.86
N GLY A 605 17.01 -45.39 -9.00
CA GLY A 605 17.63 -44.10 -9.37
C GLY A 605 17.58 -43.04 -8.24
N GLU A 606 17.19 -41.80 -8.54
CA GLU A 606 17.05 -40.73 -7.53
C GLU A 606 16.11 -41.11 -6.38
N PHE A 607 15.05 -41.85 -6.68
CA PHE A 607 14.13 -42.33 -5.65
C PHE A 607 14.82 -43.32 -4.73
N GLU A 608 15.70 -44.19 -5.21
CA GLU A 608 16.48 -45.10 -4.37
C GLU A 608 17.45 -44.34 -3.46
N ILE A 609 18.02 -43.22 -3.93
CA ILE A 609 18.91 -42.36 -3.13
C ILE A 609 18.12 -41.64 -2.04
N ILE A 610 17.02 -40.96 -2.38
CA ILE A 610 16.17 -40.25 -1.40
C ILE A 610 15.60 -41.27 -0.39
N TRP A 611 15.10 -42.40 -0.89
CA TRP A 611 14.52 -43.47 -0.09
C TRP A 611 15.56 -44.19 0.79
N LYS A 612 16.82 -44.35 0.36
CA LYS A 612 17.89 -44.89 1.22
C LYS A 612 18.48 -43.86 2.17
N LYS A 613 18.54 -42.57 1.80
CA LYS A 613 19.10 -41.49 2.63
C LYS A 613 18.20 -41.18 3.85
N ASP A 614 16.88 -41.35 3.71
CA ASP A 614 15.93 -41.26 4.82
C ASP A 614 15.82 -42.57 5.64
N PHE A 615 16.23 -43.72 5.08
CA PHE A 615 16.21 -45.03 5.75
C PHE A 615 17.57 -45.49 6.30
N GLY A 616 18.65 -44.75 6.04
CA GLY A 616 20.01 -45.16 6.38
C GLY A 616 20.94 -43.99 6.66
N ILE A 617 21.25 -43.80 7.95
CA ILE A 617 22.46 -43.17 8.52
C ILE A 617 22.93 -41.87 7.81
N MET A 618 22.33 -40.72 8.13
CA MET A 618 23.08 -39.45 8.20
C MET A 618 22.35 -38.39 9.05
N LYS A 619 22.71 -38.33 10.34
CA LYS A 619 22.32 -37.30 11.31
C LYS A 619 23.04 -35.96 11.06
N GLN A 620 22.74 -35.21 9.99
CA GLN A 620 23.39 -33.91 9.83
C GLN A 620 22.52 -32.67 9.61
N ASN A 621 21.18 -32.75 9.53
CA ASN A 621 20.36 -31.53 9.60
C ASN A 621 19.03 -31.75 10.35
N PRO A 622 18.92 -31.34 11.62
CA PRO A 622 17.68 -31.42 12.41
C PRO A 622 16.52 -30.51 11.91
N LEU A 623 16.70 -29.81 10.78
CA LEU A 623 15.82 -28.71 10.33
C LEU A 623 14.98 -29.05 9.08
N LEU A 624 15.23 -30.16 8.39
CA LEU A 624 14.45 -30.59 7.21
C LEU A 624 13.19 -31.33 7.67
N ILE A 625 12.02 -30.91 7.18
CA ILE A 625 10.69 -31.31 7.69
C ILE A 625 10.48 -32.83 7.59
N PHE A 626 11.13 -33.48 6.63
CA PHE A 626 10.88 -34.89 6.30
C PHE A 626 12.08 -35.82 6.45
N SER A 627 13.23 -35.32 6.92
CA SER A 627 14.49 -36.09 7.11
C SER A 627 14.44 -37.24 8.13
N PHE A 628 13.28 -37.49 8.74
CA PHE A 628 13.07 -38.51 9.77
C PHE A 628 11.92 -39.48 9.43
N ILE A 629 11.48 -39.60 8.19
CA ILE A 629 10.56 -40.69 7.81
C ILE A 629 11.39 -42.00 7.66
N ASN A 630 12.00 -42.45 8.76
CA ASN A 630 12.53 -43.79 8.86
C ASN A 630 11.32 -44.76 8.81
N PHE A 631 11.18 -45.59 7.77
CA PHE A 631 10.49 -46.88 7.92
C PHE A 631 11.53 -47.98 8.18
N ALA A 632 12.50 -47.70 9.05
CA ALA A 632 13.42 -48.70 9.57
C ALA A 632 12.65 -49.65 10.50
N GLU A 633 11.93 -50.61 9.90
CA GLU A 633 11.70 -51.98 10.37
C GLU A 633 10.67 -52.67 9.46
N GLY A 634 11.15 -53.47 8.49
CA GLY A 634 10.45 -54.69 8.09
C GLY A 634 9.47 -54.68 6.91
N THR A 635 9.48 -53.72 5.97
CA THR A 635 8.64 -53.82 4.77
C THR A 635 9.40 -53.64 3.45
N ASP A 636 9.61 -54.75 2.73
CA ASP A 636 9.90 -54.77 1.29
C ASP A 636 8.64 -54.33 0.49
N MET A 637 8.00 -53.23 0.90
CA MET A 637 6.81 -52.71 0.26
C MET A 637 7.20 -51.98 -1.02
N LYS A 638 6.63 -52.45 -2.14
CA LYS A 638 6.75 -51.83 -3.47
C LYS A 638 5.52 -50.94 -3.66
N PHE A 639 5.70 -49.80 -4.32
CA PHE A 639 4.60 -48.87 -4.61
C PHE A 639 4.56 -48.52 -6.09
N THR A 640 3.54 -47.81 -6.53
CA THR A 640 3.51 -47.26 -7.88
C THR A 640 4.35 -46.00 -7.97
N ARG A 641 4.78 -45.66 -9.20
CA ARG A 641 5.61 -44.48 -9.47
C ARG A 641 5.01 -43.18 -8.91
N SER A 642 3.70 -42.99 -9.05
CA SER A 642 2.97 -41.82 -8.54
C SER A 642 3.05 -41.65 -7.02
N VAL A 643 3.17 -42.74 -6.23
CA VAL A 643 3.38 -42.63 -4.78
C VAL A 643 4.78 -42.12 -4.46
N TYR A 644 5.81 -42.61 -5.17
CA TYR A 644 7.18 -42.12 -5.05
C TYR A 644 7.27 -40.63 -5.41
N GLU A 645 6.59 -40.22 -6.49
CA GLU A 645 6.52 -38.82 -6.92
C GLU A 645 5.76 -37.96 -5.90
N LEU A 646 4.62 -38.42 -5.36
CA LEU A 646 3.90 -37.74 -4.28
C LEU A 646 4.78 -37.55 -3.03
N TYR A 647 5.51 -38.60 -2.65
CA TYR A 647 6.42 -38.55 -1.50
C TYR A 647 7.52 -37.49 -1.69
N LYS A 648 8.17 -37.47 -2.86
CA LYS A 648 9.17 -36.43 -3.22
C LYS A 648 8.57 -35.03 -3.16
N LEU A 649 7.37 -34.83 -3.72
CA LEU A 649 6.67 -33.54 -3.69
C LEU A 649 6.38 -33.07 -2.27
N LEU A 650 5.98 -33.99 -1.37
CA LEU A 650 5.76 -33.67 0.03
C LEU A 650 7.07 -33.24 0.70
N ILE A 651 8.18 -33.94 0.45
CA ILE A 651 9.51 -33.55 0.96
C ILE A 651 9.88 -32.14 0.51
N ASP A 652 9.84 -31.90 -0.79
CA ASP A 652 10.21 -30.60 -1.38
C ASP A 652 9.33 -29.48 -0.82
N PHE A 653 8.02 -29.72 -0.68
CA PHE A 653 7.09 -28.77 -0.05
C PHE A 653 7.45 -28.49 1.41
N GLY A 654 7.81 -29.52 2.18
CA GLY A 654 8.24 -29.33 3.56
C GLY A 654 9.51 -28.51 3.66
N ASP A 655 10.52 -28.84 2.87
CA ASP A 655 11.80 -28.13 2.90
C ASP A 655 11.67 -26.66 2.51
N ASP A 656 10.76 -26.37 1.59
CA ASP A 656 10.40 -25.02 1.18
C ASP A 656 9.67 -24.24 2.27
N MET A 657 8.70 -24.88 2.93
CA MET A 657 7.94 -24.28 4.02
C MET A 657 8.76 -24.14 5.30
N SER A 658 9.79 -24.96 5.52
CA SER A 658 10.64 -24.98 6.73
C SER A 658 11.24 -23.62 7.11
N LEU A 659 11.44 -22.76 6.11
CA LEU A 659 12.06 -21.45 6.23
C LEU A 659 11.04 -20.32 6.47
N VAL A 660 9.74 -20.57 6.26
CA VAL A 660 8.67 -19.56 6.25
C VAL A 660 7.55 -19.87 7.26
N ILE A 661 7.48 -21.11 7.78
CA ILE A 661 6.43 -21.52 8.72
C ILE A 661 6.45 -20.66 9.98
N SER A 662 5.34 -19.98 10.20
CA SER A 662 4.98 -19.32 11.45
C SER A 662 3.62 -19.86 11.92
N VAL A 663 3.33 -19.76 13.23
CA VAL A 663 2.05 -20.18 13.83
C VAL A 663 0.82 -19.68 13.05
N PRO A 664 0.73 -18.41 12.62
CA PRO A 664 -0.44 -17.93 11.88
C PRO A 664 -0.57 -18.47 10.44
N LEU A 665 0.47 -19.08 9.87
CA LEU A 665 0.43 -19.73 8.55
C LEU A 665 0.02 -21.22 8.63
N TYR A 666 -0.11 -21.78 9.84
CA TYR A 666 -0.51 -23.17 10.11
C TYR A 666 -1.72 -23.61 9.26
N GLY A 667 -2.80 -22.82 9.29
CA GLY A 667 -4.05 -23.19 8.62
C GLY A 667 -3.90 -23.38 7.11
N ARG A 668 -3.05 -22.57 6.46
CA ARG A 668 -2.80 -22.66 5.02
C ARG A 668 -1.98 -23.88 4.66
N VAL A 669 -0.92 -24.16 5.42
CA VAL A 669 -0.06 -25.33 5.21
C VAL A 669 -0.84 -26.62 5.41
N VAL A 670 -1.65 -26.72 6.47
CA VAL A 670 -2.49 -27.89 6.72
C VAL A 670 -3.55 -28.03 5.62
N SER A 671 -4.20 -26.95 5.21
CA SER A 671 -5.16 -26.98 4.09
C SER A 671 -4.54 -27.48 2.78
N ALA A 672 -3.31 -27.05 2.46
CA ALA A 672 -2.57 -27.53 1.30
C ALA A 672 -2.29 -29.04 1.37
N LEU A 673 -1.81 -29.53 2.51
CA LEU A 673 -1.56 -30.96 2.72
C LEU A 673 -2.83 -31.79 2.60
N LYS A 674 -3.95 -31.32 3.17
CA LYS A 674 -5.26 -31.95 3.00
C LYS A 674 -5.64 -32.05 1.51
N ALA A 675 -5.44 -30.98 0.76
CA ALA A 675 -5.72 -30.93 -0.67
C ALA A 675 -4.84 -31.91 -1.45
N PHE A 676 -3.54 -32.04 -1.14
CA PHE A 676 -2.66 -33.01 -1.81
C PHE A 676 -3.16 -34.45 -1.65
N PHE A 677 -3.46 -34.86 -0.42
CA PHE A 677 -3.95 -36.22 -0.15
C PHE A 677 -5.33 -36.48 -0.75
N ALA A 678 -6.25 -35.52 -0.63
CA ALA A 678 -7.58 -35.64 -1.21
C ALA A 678 -7.54 -35.71 -2.74
N THR A 679 -6.77 -34.84 -3.39
CA THR A 679 -6.61 -34.85 -4.86
C THR A 679 -6.05 -36.18 -5.34
N TYR A 680 -5.02 -36.70 -4.67
CA TYR A 680 -4.42 -37.98 -5.05
C TYR A 680 -5.40 -39.16 -4.94
N ILE A 681 -6.07 -39.32 -3.79
CA ILE A 681 -6.97 -40.46 -3.55
C ILE A 681 -8.26 -40.35 -4.37
N ASN A 682 -8.84 -39.15 -4.50
CA ASN A 682 -10.05 -38.97 -5.31
C ASN A 682 -9.77 -39.20 -6.79
N ARG A 683 -8.62 -38.74 -7.30
CA ARG A 683 -8.20 -39.04 -8.68
C ARG A 683 -7.98 -40.54 -8.89
N MET A 684 -7.42 -41.21 -7.89
CA MET A 684 -7.28 -42.67 -7.92
C MET A 684 -8.64 -43.37 -7.98
N LEU A 685 -9.62 -42.96 -7.16
CA LEU A 685 -10.99 -43.51 -7.20
C LEU A 685 -11.64 -43.30 -8.58
N GLU A 686 -11.52 -42.10 -9.15
CA GLU A 686 -12.07 -41.79 -10.47
C GLU A 686 -11.49 -42.72 -11.55
N LEU A 687 -10.18 -42.94 -11.52
CA LEU A 687 -9.52 -43.90 -12.42
C LEU A 687 -9.92 -45.35 -12.13
N PHE A 688 -10.19 -45.68 -10.87
CA PHE A 688 -10.61 -47.01 -10.44
C PHE A 688 -11.99 -47.40 -11.00
N GLU A 689 -12.92 -46.45 -11.05
CA GLU A 689 -14.32 -46.69 -11.46
C GLU A 689 -14.55 -46.54 -12.97
N ASN A 690 -13.86 -45.60 -13.62
CA ASN A 690 -14.15 -45.24 -15.01
C ASN A 690 -13.39 -46.07 -16.06
N MET A 691 -12.41 -46.88 -15.65
CA MET A 691 -11.52 -47.62 -16.55
C MET A 691 -11.47 -49.11 -16.17
N GLU A 692 -11.32 -49.98 -17.17
CA GLU A 692 -11.10 -51.41 -16.95
C GLU A 692 -9.61 -51.71 -16.77
N TRP A 693 -9.23 -52.21 -15.60
CA TRP A 693 -7.86 -52.56 -15.27
C TRP A 693 -7.67 -54.07 -15.08
N LYS A 694 -6.41 -54.52 -15.10
CA LYS A 694 -6.03 -55.88 -14.69
C LYS A 694 -6.09 -55.98 -13.17
N ASN A 695 -6.35 -57.19 -12.64
CA ASN A 695 -6.42 -57.43 -11.19
C ASN A 695 -5.18 -56.93 -10.43
N LYS A 696 -3.98 -57.15 -10.98
CA LYS A 696 -2.71 -56.63 -10.42
C LYS A 696 -2.66 -55.11 -10.27
N GLN A 697 -3.27 -54.37 -11.19
CA GLN A 697 -3.32 -52.90 -11.15
C GLN A 697 -4.33 -52.42 -10.10
N TYR A 698 -5.49 -53.09 -9.99
CA TYR A 698 -6.44 -52.84 -8.91
C TYR A 698 -5.81 -53.08 -7.53
N TYR A 699 -5.02 -54.15 -7.37
CA TYR A 699 -4.27 -54.40 -6.14
C TYR A 699 -3.28 -53.27 -5.85
N ALA A 700 -2.50 -52.84 -6.85
CA ALA A 700 -1.54 -51.75 -6.67
C ALA A 700 -2.21 -50.44 -6.20
N MET A 701 -3.37 -50.08 -6.76
CA MET A 701 -4.14 -48.91 -6.33
C MET A 701 -4.63 -49.04 -4.88
N MET A 702 -5.14 -50.20 -4.48
CA MET A 702 -5.58 -50.44 -3.09
C MET A 702 -4.39 -50.41 -2.10
N VAL A 703 -3.23 -50.96 -2.48
CA VAL A 703 -2.00 -50.90 -1.67
C VAL A 703 -1.56 -49.44 -1.47
N ASN A 704 -1.56 -48.63 -2.53
CA ASN A 704 -1.23 -47.21 -2.44
C ASN A 704 -2.20 -46.45 -1.51
N GLY A 705 -3.51 -46.70 -1.63
CA GLY A 705 -4.53 -46.08 -0.79
C GLY A 705 -4.32 -46.39 0.70
N ASN A 706 -4.11 -47.66 1.04
CA ASN A 706 -3.83 -48.08 2.42
C ASN A 706 -2.53 -47.47 2.95
N PHE A 707 -1.47 -47.44 2.14
CA PHE A 707 -0.21 -46.80 2.53
C PHE A 707 -0.37 -45.32 2.85
N ILE A 708 -1.05 -44.56 1.99
CA ILE A 708 -1.22 -43.12 2.19
C ILE A 708 -2.05 -42.85 3.44
N VAL A 709 -3.17 -43.56 3.61
CA VAL A 709 -4.11 -43.32 4.71
C VAL A 709 -3.58 -43.84 6.04
N ASP A 710 -3.10 -45.08 6.11
CA ASP A 710 -2.75 -45.72 7.38
C ASP A 710 -1.30 -45.45 7.81
N LEU A 711 -0.38 -45.10 6.89
CA LEU A 711 1.04 -44.89 7.21
C LEU A 711 1.56 -43.48 6.92
N LEU A 712 1.27 -42.89 5.76
CA LEU A 712 1.84 -41.60 5.36
C LEU A 712 1.22 -40.43 6.14
N ILE A 713 -0.11 -40.29 6.11
CA ILE A 713 -0.82 -39.19 6.78
C ILE A 713 -0.50 -39.11 8.29
N PRO A 714 -0.56 -40.21 9.07
CA PRO A 714 -0.25 -40.18 10.50
C PRO A 714 1.19 -39.78 10.81
N LYS A 715 2.15 -40.21 9.98
CA LYS A 715 3.56 -39.83 10.14
C LYS A 715 3.78 -38.33 9.91
N ILE A 716 3.16 -37.75 8.88
CA ILE A 716 3.24 -36.30 8.62
C ILE A 716 2.57 -35.51 9.74
N SER A 717 1.41 -35.97 10.24
CA SER A 717 0.72 -35.39 11.39
C SER A 717 1.62 -35.34 12.63
N LEU A 718 2.33 -36.44 12.91
CA LEU A 718 3.24 -36.55 14.04
C LEU A 718 4.50 -35.67 13.89
N GLN A 719 5.03 -35.52 12.67
CA GLN A 719 6.19 -34.64 12.44
C GLN A 719 5.85 -33.16 12.57
N LEU A 720 4.74 -32.72 11.99
CA LEU A 720 4.30 -31.32 12.06
C LEU A 720 3.92 -30.92 13.50
N SER A 721 3.31 -31.84 14.26
CA SER A 721 3.00 -31.61 15.68
C SER A 721 4.24 -31.52 16.56
N LYS A 722 5.23 -32.41 16.40
CA LYS A 722 6.42 -32.45 17.26
C LYS A 722 7.51 -31.42 16.91
N ILE A 723 7.72 -31.11 15.63
CA ILE A 723 8.91 -30.36 15.18
C ILE A 723 8.64 -28.85 15.05
N ARG A 724 7.39 -28.44 14.79
CA ARG A 724 7.10 -27.06 14.35
C ARG A 724 6.00 -26.32 15.09
N PHE A 725 4.85 -26.97 15.32
CA PHE A 725 3.68 -26.27 15.91
C PHE A 725 3.46 -26.57 17.39
N ASP A 726 4.12 -27.60 17.94
CA ASP A 726 3.96 -28.08 19.31
C ASP A 726 2.47 -28.29 19.69
N ARG A 727 1.67 -28.71 18.70
CA ARG A 727 0.22 -28.87 18.82
C ARG A 727 -0.26 -30.08 18.00
N PRO A 728 -1.23 -30.87 18.51
CA PRO A 728 -1.90 -31.89 17.70
C PRO A 728 -2.64 -31.27 16.51
N ILE A 729 -2.68 -32.01 15.39
CA ILE A 729 -3.29 -31.58 14.12
C ILE A 729 -4.56 -32.43 13.87
N PRO A 730 -5.68 -32.13 14.55
CA PRO A 730 -6.92 -32.89 14.41
C PRO A 730 -7.50 -32.79 12.99
N GLU A 731 -7.21 -31.70 12.28
CA GLU A 731 -7.71 -31.43 10.95
C GLU A 731 -7.23 -32.50 9.94
N LEU A 732 -5.98 -32.93 10.06
CA LEU A 732 -5.39 -33.93 9.16
C LEU A 732 -5.89 -35.35 9.50
N GLU A 733 -6.14 -35.63 10.78
CA GLU A 733 -6.77 -36.86 11.25
C GLU A 733 -8.22 -36.99 10.77
N GLU A 734 -8.99 -35.90 10.79
CA GLU A 734 -10.34 -35.86 10.20
C GLU A 734 -10.32 -36.21 8.71
N GLN A 735 -9.34 -35.68 7.96
CA GLN A 735 -9.18 -36.01 6.54
C GLN A 735 -8.73 -37.45 6.33
N ARG A 736 -7.86 -37.99 7.18
CA ARG A 736 -7.49 -39.41 7.15
C ARG A 736 -8.73 -40.30 7.22
N LEU A 737 -9.66 -40.02 8.12
CA LEU A 737 -10.91 -40.79 8.26
C LEU A 737 -11.79 -40.69 7.01
N LYS A 738 -11.94 -39.50 6.42
CA LYS A 738 -12.69 -39.31 5.17
C LYS A 738 -12.07 -40.10 4.01
N LEU A 739 -10.75 -40.03 3.86
CA LEU A 739 -10.02 -40.74 2.82
C LEU A 739 -10.01 -42.25 3.05
N LYS A 740 -10.06 -42.71 4.30
CA LYS A 740 -10.24 -44.13 4.63
C LYS A 740 -11.56 -44.67 4.10
N THR A 741 -12.65 -43.91 4.22
CA THR A 741 -13.96 -44.28 3.64
C THR A 741 -13.87 -44.40 2.11
N VAL A 742 -13.14 -43.51 1.45
CA VAL A 742 -12.91 -43.59 -0.01
C VAL A 742 -12.11 -44.84 -0.39
N VAL A 743 -11.06 -45.17 0.37
CA VAL A 743 -10.29 -46.40 0.14
C VAL A 743 -11.15 -47.65 0.34
N LEU A 744 -12.02 -47.67 1.35
CA LEU A 744 -12.99 -48.77 1.54
C LEU A 744 -14.00 -48.86 0.40
N ALA A 745 -14.42 -47.74 -0.19
CA ALA A 745 -15.26 -47.74 -1.39
C ALA A 745 -14.56 -48.39 -2.59
N MET A 746 -13.25 -48.15 -2.79
CA MET A 746 -12.45 -48.86 -3.81
C MET A 746 -12.45 -50.38 -3.58
N HIS A 747 -12.30 -50.83 -2.32
CA HIS A 747 -12.39 -52.25 -1.98
C HIS A 747 -13.78 -52.82 -2.32
N GLY A 748 -14.86 -52.11 -1.98
CA GLY A 748 -16.23 -52.51 -2.32
C GLY A 748 -16.48 -52.58 -3.83
N SER A 749 -15.98 -51.60 -4.60
CA SER A 749 -16.05 -51.59 -6.06
C SER A 749 -15.26 -52.74 -6.68
N PHE A 750 -14.06 -53.07 -6.15
CA PHE A 750 -13.31 -54.25 -6.58
C PHE A 750 -14.08 -55.55 -6.37
N ILE A 751 -14.66 -55.72 -5.18
CA ILE A 751 -15.45 -56.90 -4.82
C ILE A 751 -16.62 -57.02 -5.80
N ARG A 752 -17.36 -55.93 -6.04
CA ARG A 752 -18.46 -55.90 -7.01
C ARG A 752 -18.01 -56.31 -8.41
N LEU A 753 -16.94 -55.71 -8.94
CA LEU A 753 -16.44 -56.01 -10.28
C LEU A 753 -15.94 -57.45 -10.40
N SER A 754 -15.26 -57.95 -9.38
CA SER A 754 -14.77 -59.33 -9.32
C SER A 754 -15.92 -60.33 -9.28
N THR A 755 -16.93 -60.10 -8.42
CA THR A 755 -18.12 -60.93 -8.36
C THR A 755 -18.88 -60.95 -9.69
N VAL A 756 -19.07 -59.79 -10.35
CA VAL A 756 -19.71 -59.72 -11.68
C VAL A 756 -18.91 -60.48 -12.74
N LYS A 757 -17.57 -60.37 -12.75
CA LYS A 757 -16.71 -61.13 -13.67
C LYS A 757 -16.84 -62.64 -13.45
N LEU A 758 -16.79 -63.09 -12.19
CA LEU A 758 -16.94 -64.52 -11.84
C LEU A 758 -18.31 -65.08 -12.28
N ILE A 759 -19.39 -64.31 -12.10
CA ILE A 759 -20.74 -64.73 -12.50
C ILE A 759 -20.91 -64.77 -14.01
N THR A 760 -20.39 -63.77 -14.73
CA THR A 760 -20.60 -63.64 -16.18
C THR A 760 -19.72 -64.58 -16.99
N LYS A 761 -18.51 -64.90 -16.50
CA LYS A 761 -17.52 -65.71 -17.23
C LYS A 761 -17.38 -67.14 -16.73
N ASP A 762 -17.43 -67.35 -15.41
CA ASP A 762 -16.95 -68.62 -14.81
C ASP A 762 -18.09 -69.48 -14.23
N TYR A 763 -19.15 -68.86 -13.71
CA TYR A 763 -20.33 -69.55 -13.18
C TYR A 763 -21.63 -68.78 -13.45
N ASN A 764 -22.23 -69.00 -14.62
CA ASN A 764 -23.44 -68.29 -15.03
C ASN A 764 -24.70 -68.86 -14.37
N PHE A 765 -25.02 -68.35 -13.17
CA PHE A 765 -26.19 -68.76 -12.38
C PHE A 765 -27.50 -68.94 -13.18
N PRO A 766 -27.93 -68.01 -14.06
CA PRO A 766 -29.20 -68.14 -14.79
C PRO A 766 -29.23 -69.20 -15.91
N ASN A 767 -28.09 -69.74 -16.35
CA ASN A 767 -28.05 -70.77 -17.41
C ASN A 767 -28.07 -72.21 -16.86
N LEU A 768 -28.09 -72.36 -15.53
CA LEU A 768 -28.04 -73.66 -14.87
C LEU A 768 -29.45 -74.07 -14.44
N ASP A 769 -29.82 -75.31 -14.77
CA ASP A 769 -31.10 -75.89 -14.36
C ASP A 769 -30.99 -76.44 -12.93
N TYR A 770 -31.62 -75.76 -11.97
CA TYR A 770 -31.66 -76.15 -10.55
C TYR A 770 -32.85 -77.05 -10.19
N SER A 771 -33.63 -77.51 -11.18
CA SER A 771 -34.83 -78.33 -10.93
C SER A 771 -34.53 -79.80 -10.61
N SER A 772 -33.27 -80.24 -10.79
CA SER A 772 -32.86 -81.63 -10.53
C SER A 772 -32.62 -81.88 -9.04
N SER A 773 -33.48 -82.70 -8.43
CA SER A 773 -33.36 -83.19 -7.04
C SER A 773 -32.83 -84.63 -6.93
N ALA A 774 -32.18 -85.13 -7.99
CA ALA A 774 -31.65 -86.49 -8.01
C ALA A 774 -30.54 -86.68 -6.95
N SER A 775 -30.55 -87.84 -6.28
CA SER A 775 -29.52 -88.19 -5.29
C SER A 775 -28.13 -88.22 -5.94
N ILE A 776 -27.19 -87.48 -5.34
CA ILE A 776 -25.79 -87.44 -5.77
C ILE A 776 -25.21 -88.85 -5.62
N LEU A 777 -24.71 -89.44 -6.71
CA LEU A 777 -24.01 -90.72 -6.69
C LEU A 777 -22.66 -90.56 -5.97
N ASP A 778 -22.22 -91.57 -5.19
CA ASP A 778 -20.93 -91.56 -4.44
C ASP A 778 -19.67 -91.39 -5.32
N VAL A 779 -19.82 -91.41 -6.66
CA VAL A 779 -18.76 -91.24 -7.67
C VAL A 779 -18.83 -89.87 -8.38
N ALA A 780 -19.74 -88.99 -7.97
CA ALA A 780 -19.94 -87.70 -8.62
C ALA A 780 -18.74 -86.76 -8.43
N LYS A 781 -18.22 -86.24 -9.55
CA LYS A 781 -17.18 -85.21 -9.55
C LYS A 781 -17.79 -83.80 -9.50
N PRO A 782 -17.07 -82.80 -8.96
CA PRO A 782 -17.50 -81.41 -9.03
C PRO A 782 -17.72 -80.97 -10.49
N SER A 783 -18.72 -80.13 -10.74
CA SER A 783 -18.99 -79.59 -12.08
C SER A 783 -17.79 -78.79 -12.62
N GLU A 784 -17.63 -78.74 -13.94
CA GLU A 784 -16.56 -77.97 -14.55
C GLU A 784 -16.64 -76.47 -14.19
N TYR A 785 -17.88 -75.95 -14.06
CA TYR A 785 -18.14 -74.58 -13.62
C TYR A 785 -17.66 -74.32 -12.18
N ILE A 786 -17.89 -75.22 -11.22
CA ILE A 786 -17.42 -75.02 -9.85
C ILE A 786 -15.89 -75.16 -9.75
N LEU A 787 -15.29 -76.03 -10.57
CA LEU A 787 -13.83 -76.15 -10.68
C LEU A 787 -13.20 -74.88 -11.25
N ASN A 788 -13.82 -74.25 -12.26
CA ASN A 788 -13.34 -72.99 -12.83
C ASN A 788 -13.51 -71.82 -11.85
N LEU A 789 -14.63 -71.76 -11.12
CA LEU A 789 -14.84 -70.78 -10.05
C LEU A 789 -13.77 -70.88 -8.95
N ILE A 790 -13.46 -72.10 -8.49
CA ILE A 790 -12.43 -72.34 -7.45
C ILE A 790 -11.04 -71.96 -7.98
N LYS A 791 -10.73 -72.26 -9.25
CA LYS A 791 -9.47 -71.87 -9.88
C LYS A 791 -9.32 -70.34 -9.94
N GLU A 792 -10.36 -69.62 -10.35
CA GLU A 792 -10.31 -68.16 -10.44
C GLU A 792 -10.28 -67.48 -9.06
N LEU A 793 -10.99 -68.01 -8.06
CA LEU A 793 -10.85 -67.54 -6.68
C LEU A 793 -9.43 -67.77 -6.13
N ASN A 794 -8.81 -68.90 -6.48
CA ASN A 794 -7.41 -69.17 -6.13
C ASN A 794 -6.45 -68.24 -6.89
N ASN A 795 -6.70 -67.94 -8.17
CA ASN A 795 -5.91 -66.99 -8.95
C ASN A 795 -5.96 -65.59 -8.32
N ILE A 796 -7.14 -65.10 -7.94
CA ILE A 796 -7.33 -63.84 -7.21
C ILE A 796 -6.53 -63.86 -5.88
N SER A 797 -6.61 -64.95 -5.11
CA SER A 797 -5.88 -65.10 -3.83
C SER A 797 -4.35 -65.06 -4.00
N VAL A 798 -3.83 -65.73 -5.02
CA VAL A 798 -2.40 -65.84 -5.31
C VAL A 798 -1.84 -64.53 -5.87
N GLU A 799 -2.57 -63.85 -6.76
CA GLU A 799 -2.12 -62.60 -7.37
C GLU A 799 -2.22 -61.37 -6.46
N MET A 800 -2.98 -61.44 -5.36
CA MET A 800 -3.09 -60.36 -4.38
C MET A 800 -1.78 -60.12 -3.62
N ASP A 801 -1.45 -58.84 -3.43
CA ASP A 801 -0.32 -58.42 -2.60
C ASP A 801 -0.51 -58.84 -1.12
N PRO A 802 0.54 -59.32 -0.41
CA PRO A 802 0.47 -59.66 1.00
C PRO A 802 0.08 -58.51 1.93
N SER A 803 0.23 -57.24 1.52
CA SER A 803 -0.17 -56.09 2.35
C SER A 803 -1.69 -55.85 2.39
N LEU A 804 -2.45 -56.51 1.52
CA LEU A 804 -3.92 -56.45 1.52
C LEU A 804 -4.51 -57.57 2.39
N ASN A 805 -5.65 -57.31 3.02
CA ASN A 805 -6.35 -58.33 3.80
C ASN A 805 -7.05 -59.34 2.88
N LYS A 806 -6.29 -60.33 2.40
CA LYS A 806 -6.75 -61.38 1.48
C LYS A 806 -8.01 -62.08 1.98
N ARG A 807 -8.04 -62.42 3.28
CA ARG A 807 -9.14 -63.16 3.90
C ARG A 807 -10.45 -62.37 3.84
N ALA A 808 -10.41 -61.08 4.22
CA ALA A 808 -11.61 -60.24 4.20
C ALA A 808 -12.15 -60.03 2.79
N ILE A 809 -11.28 -59.76 1.81
CA ILE A 809 -11.69 -59.51 0.42
C ILE A 809 -12.32 -60.77 -0.20
N LEU A 810 -11.69 -61.94 -0.03
CA LEU A 810 -12.24 -63.21 -0.53
C LEU A 810 -13.54 -63.59 0.16
N GLN A 811 -13.64 -63.38 1.48
CA GLN A 811 -14.87 -63.61 2.23
C GLN A 811 -16.03 -62.78 1.66
N HIS A 812 -15.83 -61.48 1.45
CA HIS A 812 -16.88 -60.61 0.91
C HIS A 812 -17.23 -60.91 -0.55
N ILE A 813 -16.28 -61.39 -1.36
CA ILE A 813 -16.59 -61.89 -2.72
C ILE A 813 -17.51 -63.10 -2.64
N VAL A 814 -17.23 -64.04 -1.74
CA VAL A 814 -18.02 -65.27 -1.54
C VAL A 814 -19.39 -64.96 -0.96
N GLU A 815 -19.48 -64.11 0.06
CA GLU A 815 -20.76 -63.64 0.63
C GLU A 815 -21.64 -63.02 -0.46
N ARG A 816 -21.08 -62.14 -1.28
CA ARG A 816 -21.81 -61.49 -2.37
C ARG A 816 -22.20 -62.43 -3.50
N LEU A 817 -21.40 -63.47 -3.77
CA LEU A 817 -21.80 -64.55 -4.68
C LEU A 817 -23.05 -65.26 -4.16
N PHE A 818 -23.09 -65.59 -2.86
CA PHE A 818 -24.25 -66.22 -2.22
C PHE A 818 -25.48 -65.30 -2.19
N GLU A 819 -25.31 -64.00 -1.93
CA GLU A 819 -26.41 -63.03 -2.01
C GLU A 819 -27.03 -63.02 -3.42
N ILE A 820 -26.22 -62.91 -4.47
CA ILE A 820 -26.71 -62.89 -5.85
C ILE A 820 -27.34 -64.24 -6.24
N MET A 821 -26.84 -65.36 -5.71
CA MET A 821 -27.50 -66.66 -5.85
C MET A 821 -28.90 -66.63 -5.26
N THR A 822 -29.05 -66.14 -4.03
CA THR A 822 -30.36 -66.09 -3.35
C THR A 822 -31.34 -65.12 -4.01
N GLU A 823 -30.86 -63.98 -4.50
CA GLU A 823 -31.69 -62.98 -5.20
C GLU A 823 -32.16 -63.43 -6.58
N ARG A 824 -31.42 -64.32 -7.26
CA ARG A 824 -31.77 -64.84 -8.58
C ARG A 824 -32.47 -66.20 -8.58
N MET A 825 -32.48 -66.89 -7.43
CA MET A 825 -33.23 -68.14 -7.21
C MET A 825 -34.64 -67.91 -6.64
N LEU A 826 -34.92 -66.72 -6.09
CA LEU A 826 -36.27 -66.18 -5.88
C LEU A 826 -36.77 -65.54 -7.17
#